data_AF-A0A4R4D0Z3-F1
#
_entry.id   AF-A0A4R4D0Z3-F1
#
_cell.length_a   1.000
_cell.length_b   1.000
_cell.length_c   1.000
_cell.angle_alpha   90.00
_cell.angle_beta   90.00
_cell.angle_gamma   90.00
#
_symmetry.space_group_name_H-M   'P 1'
#
loop_
_entity.id
_entity.type
_entity.pdbx_description
1 polymer ?
#
loop_
_entity_poly.entity_id
_entity_poly.type
_entity_poly.pdbx_seq_one_letter_code
_entity_poly.pdbx_strand_id
1 'polypeptide(L)'
;MKLNWNGVTRENVIEAIKMFEESAENYPPARNTFLEYNGKRYPAKHIRALSYKSAFGFEAPKSEFTGGAETVRFFEKLEFHVKYTPRNDNDHDTDITEAVAPEKAKLEPQRELTFTPTAPATSTAKIVESDSDKAGPVKIPSKNVIEQKNALQLVLNRYFNGDVVSEKTFDWMTTPIDDREYPYLVPALHAYRGRIGFDKRGYKLRCDFVCESQKLIIEYDERQHFSLARKAALESYPSDLTLYFDKQKWISACESIQAKDSDPPNRDEIRAYYDSIRDIRSVQNGYRLIRIMHGTYDWESPDASEYINTLIEVPQKVVEPNQPAVSLKIGLYLQGNDDHNKRIFNKRLNDAARESLDIFVFPETCYTPSTADFYDLRLSDSYDVNKAIERAMKISRQAGCAVIIGAEDKESFIYNIYANAYASGNETTHRLYRKHTMADNSLLSSSDYKDTLEDIFNPIILKNVRIGMTICYDSNHAAFSRAWGKRGVDIIINSTGGNVVHQKWYRYNKTRSLENNCFSFCTMGYSHSDKINSYTFGFTPNGALLTGKPIYPVKTDKDMVNNIYVYDTSDFDGRYEPDISIEQAATPNATGTWSISPNAGRISVLLKASECITDGLYRYTIDGNNVIFCCIDSVDIKTPDKVLRLLYHPELKGIPNKRYLIINRWPVHDDGQFDNIYSDILKVRTVENFCAVLYTSPEKSMCFQAGKNKNVQSVMLIDGEYRLDFTRMSGPEAIWKNKDGMRANWRCGYETLVCSLTEAKEMKQVALISCTKDKRSTECEARYLYDASALFRKAYAYAQLVTDESYVLSAKYGLVEMSTVIAPYDETLNTKSSKECMAWGNRVMEQIGARFDISNTEFILLAGEKYIAPLLPYLDHCKQPLKGLPMGVRMQRLDELVRGKKQESN
;
A
#
# COMPACT_ATOMS: atom_id res chain seq x y z
N MET A 1 10.78 27.54 33.38
CA MET A 1 11.63 28.32 32.47
C MET A 1 13.00 27.67 32.52
N LYS A 2 13.57 27.18 31.41
CA LYS A 2 14.78 26.35 31.44
C LYS A 2 16.01 27.25 31.63
N LEU A 3 16.86 26.98 32.64
CA LEU A 3 18.06 27.78 32.91
C LEU A 3 19.03 27.76 31.71
N ASN A 4 19.58 28.92 31.34
CA ASN A 4 20.50 29.04 30.21
C ASN A 4 21.95 28.83 30.67
N TRP A 5 22.40 27.58 30.68
CA TRP A 5 23.76 27.23 31.11
C TRP A 5 24.86 27.60 30.12
N ASN A 6 24.52 27.93 28.85
CA ASN A 6 25.52 28.23 27.82
C ASN A 6 26.20 29.59 28.02
N GLY A 7 25.66 30.48 28.85
CA GLY A 7 26.32 31.74 29.20
C GLY A 7 27.25 31.66 30.41
N VAL A 8 27.40 30.49 31.05
CA VAL A 8 28.37 30.30 32.15
C VAL A 8 29.74 29.94 31.56
N THR A 9 30.76 30.74 31.86
CA THR A 9 32.13 30.51 31.39
C THR A 9 33.01 29.83 32.44
N ARG A 10 34.23 29.46 32.02
CA ARG A 10 35.25 28.88 32.91
C ARG A 10 35.62 29.84 34.04
N GLU A 11 35.70 31.13 33.77
CA GLU A 11 36.01 32.19 34.75
C GLU A 11 34.92 32.28 35.83
N ASN A 12 33.64 32.13 35.44
CA ASN A 12 32.53 32.12 36.40
C ASN A 12 32.61 30.91 37.36
N VAL A 13 33.11 29.77 36.89
CA VAL A 13 33.35 28.60 37.76
C VAL A 13 34.50 28.86 38.73
N ILE A 14 35.60 29.50 38.29
CA ILE A 14 36.72 29.86 39.18
C ILE A 14 36.28 30.86 40.24
N GLU A 15 35.49 31.86 39.85
CA GLU A 15 34.94 32.85 40.77
C GLU A 15 33.99 32.19 41.78
N ALA A 16 33.16 31.24 41.35
CA ALA A 16 32.32 30.44 42.23
C ALA A 16 33.12 29.60 43.24
N ILE A 17 34.28 29.08 42.86
CA ILE A 17 35.20 28.40 43.79
C ILE A 17 35.75 29.39 44.82
N LYS A 18 36.15 30.60 44.39
CA LYS A 18 36.62 31.64 45.31
C LYS A 18 35.53 32.07 46.30
N MET A 19 34.31 32.31 45.81
CA MET A 19 33.15 32.60 46.65
C MET A 19 32.86 31.47 47.66
N PHE A 20 33.06 30.22 47.24
CA PHE A 20 32.90 29.06 48.11
C PHE A 20 33.98 29.02 49.20
N GLU A 21 35.25 29.29 48.87
CA GLU A 21 36.36 29.31 49.83
C GLU A 21 36.30 30.48 50.83
N GLU A 22 35.73 31.62 50.44
CA GLU A 22 35.55 32.81 51.29
C GLU A 22 34.32 32.72 52.22
N SER A 23 33.43 31.74 52.00
CA SER A 23 32.21 31.58 52.81
C SER A 23 32.47 30.80 54.10
N ALA A 24 32.02 31.32 55.25
CA ALA A 24 32.16 30.69 56.57
C ALA A 24 31.08 29.63 56.87
N GLU A 25 30.30 29.21 55.88
CA GLU A 25 29.17 28.30 56.04
C GLU A 25 29.58 26.84 55.87
N ASN A 26 29.22 26.00 56.85
CA ASN A 26 29.40 24.55 56.78
C ASN A 26 28.40 23.94 55.79
N TYR A 27 28.85 23.67 54.57
CA TYR A 27 28.05 22.98 53.56
C TYR A 27 28.00 21.47 53.82
N PRO A 28 26.85 20.80 53.55
CA PRO A 28 26.77 19.35 53.65
C PRO A 28 27.76 18.68 52.70
N PRO A 29 28.43 17.58 53.11
CA PRO A 29 29.44 16.91 52.30
C PRO A 29 28.82 16.39 50.99
N ALA A 30 29.49 16.65 49.86
CA ALA A 30 29.11 16.07 48.57
C ALA A 30 29.21 14.53 48.65
N ARG A 31 28.18 13.84 48.17
CA ARG A 31 28.04 12.39 48.37
C ARG A 31 28.67 11.54 47.27
N ASN A 32 28.87 12.07 46.06
CA ASN A 32 29.34 11.26 44.92
C ASN A 32 30.01 12.02 43.75
N THR A 33 29.95 13.35 43.69
CA THR A 33 30.48 14.14 42.56
C THR A 33 31.29 15.32 43.06
N PHE A 34 32.58 15.36 42.70
CA PHE A 34 33.54 16.36 43.17
C PHE A 34 34.24 17.04 42.01
N LEU A 35 34.22 18.37 42.00
CA LEU A 35 35.04 19.17 41.09
C LEU A 35 36.47 19.24 41.67
N GLU A 36 37.47 18.89 40.87
CA GLU A 36 38.89 19.00 41.26
C GLU A 36 39.50 20.26 40.63
N TYR A 37 40.00 21.17 41.48
CA TYR A 37 40.65 22.41 41.03
C TYR A 37 41.79 22.77 42.00
N ASN A 38 42.98 23.05 41.47
CA ASN A 38 44.20 23.34 42.24
C ASN A 38 44.51 22.32 43.37
N GLY A 39 44.29 21.03 43.11
CA GLY A 39 44.56 19.95 44.08
C GLY A 39 43.53 19.81 45.21
N LYS A 40 42.50 20.67 45.24
CA LYS A 40 41.38 20.61 46.19
C LYS A 40 40.13 20.04 45.52
N ARG A 41 39.25 19.44 46.33
CA ARG A 41 37.95 18.89 45.92
C ARG A 41 36.81 19.76 46.43
N TYR A 42 35.92 20.12 45.52
CA TYR A 42 34.75 20.95 45.82
C TYR A 42 33.45 20.20 45.50
N PRO A 43 32.35 20.47 46.22
CA PRO A 43 31.06 19.87 45.94
C PRO A 43 30.52 20.33 44.58
N ALA A 44 30.60 19.47 43.56
CA ALA A 44 30.39 19.85 42.16
C ALA A 44 29.02 20.51 41.91
N LYS A 45 27.95 19.94 42.46
CA LYS A 45 26.59 20.51 42.32
C LYS A 45 26.46 21.91 42.92
N HIS A 46 27.18 22.20 44.01
CA HIS A 46 27.16 23.51 44.65
C HIS A 46 27.96 24.54 43.85
N ILE A 47 29.17 24.17 43.41
CA ILE A 47 29.97 25.06 42.55
C ILE A 47 29.24 25.38 41.25
N ARG A 48 28.51 24.42 40.67
CA ARG A 48 27.70 24.64 39.47
C ARG A 48 26.59 25.65 39.73
N ALA A 49 25.89 25.57 40.87
CA ALA A 49 24.88 26.55 41.27
C ALA A 49 25.47 27.97 41.38
N LEU A 50 26.60 28.08 42.08
CA LEU A 50 27.30 29.34 42.31
C LEU A 50 27.86 29.95 41.02
N SER A 51 28.35 29.12 40.09
CA SER A 51 28.83 29.61 38.78
C SER A 51 27.73 30.30 37.98
N TYR A 52 26.47 29.89 38.15
CA TYR A 52 25.32 30.57 37.57
C TYR A 52 25.08 31.95 38.20
N LYS A 53 25.34 32.08 39.51
CA LYS A 53 25.28 33.37 40.22
C LYS A 53 26.33 34.34 39.69
N SER A 54 27.56 33.87 39.49
CA SER A 54 28.62 34.67 38.87
C SER A 54 28.26 35.11 37.45
N ALA A 55 27.59 34.27 36.67
CA ALA A 55 27.23 34.59 35.28
C ALA A 55 25.99 35.50 35.15
N PHE A 56 25.00 35.37 36.04
CA PHE A 56 23.67 35.97 35.85
C PHE A 56 23.11 36.73 37.07
N GLY A 57 23.89 36.87 38.15
CA GLY A 57 23.53 37.65 39.33
C GLY A 57 22.64 36.95 40.36
N PHE A 58 22.20 35.71 40.13
CA PHE A 58 21.42 34.91 41.08
C PHE A 58 21.81 33.42 41.04
N GLU A 59 21.76 32.73 42.19
CA GLU A 59 22.10 31.30 42.27
C GLU A 59 21.01 30.44 41.62
N ALA A 60 21.41 29.49 40.77
CA ALA A 60 20.49 28.55 40.17
C ALA A 60 19.86 27.62 41.22
N PRO A 61 18.51 27.43 41.24
CA PRO A 61 17.88 26.48 42.15
C PRO A 61 18.43 25.07 41.95
N LYS A 62 18.96 24.45 43.01
CA LYS A 62 19.59 23.11 42.96
C LYS A 62 18.61 21.98 42.59
N SER A 63 17.30 22.24 42.52
CA SER A 63 16.27 21.33 42.01
C SER A 63 16.18 21.28 40.48
N GLU A 64 16.69 22.29 39.77
CA GLU A 64 16.58 22.44 38.30
C GLU A 64 17.68 21.69 37.53
N PHE A 65 18.65 21.10 38.23
CA PHE A 65 19.75 20.34 37.65
C PHE A 65 20.23 19.26 38.62
N THR A 66 20.76 18.16 38.09
CA THR A 66 21.18 17.00 38.87
C THR A 66 22.67 17.09 39.24
N GLY A 67 23.05 16.50 40.38
CA GLY A 67 24.45 16.52 40.83
C GLY A 67 25.37 15.49 40.17
N GLY A 68 24.81 14.55 39.40
CA GLY A 68 25.54 13.44 38.77
C GLY A 68 26.05 13.77 37.37
N ALA A 69 25.85 12.85 36.41
CA ALA A 69 26.43 12.95 35.06
C ALA A 69 26.15 14.28 34.32
N GLU A 70 25.00 14.92 34.56
CA GLU A 70 24.70 16.24 33.99
C GLU A 70 25.66 17.34 34.50
N THR A 71 26.01 17.31 35.79
CA THR A 71 26.99 18.23 36.39
C THR A 71 28.41 17.89 35.96
N VAL A 72 28.72 16.61 35.74
CA VAL A 72 30.01 16.18 35.17
C VAL A 72 30.20 16.77 33.77
N ARG A 73 29.24 16.55 32.85
CA ARG A 73 29.31 17.08 31.48
C ARG A 73 29.40 18.61 31.42
N PHE A 74 28.72 19.30 32.34
CA PHE A 74 28.80 20.75 32.45
C PHE A 74 30.23 21.23 32.72
N PHE A 75 30.92 20.62 33.69
CA PHE A 75 32.28 21.00 34.04
C PHE A 75 33.32 20.50 33.02
N GLU A 76 33.14 19.30 32.45
CA GLU A 76 34.01 18.77 31.39
C GLU A 76 33.98 19.65 30.14
N LYS A 77 32.80 20.17 29.76
CA LYS A 77 32.66 21.14 28.66
C LYS A 77 33.44 22.44 28.91
N LEU A 78 33.63 22.81 30.17
CA LEU A 78 34.43 23.97 30.59
C LEU A 78 35.88 23.59 30.95
N GLU A 79 36.32 22.39 30.53
CA GLU A 79 37.68 21.86 30.70
C GLU A 79 38.11 21.68 32.18
N PHE A 80 37.16 21.39 33.08
CA PHE A 80 37.47 21.01 34.46
C PHE A 80 37.44 19.50 34.66
N HIS A 81 38.30 19.01 35.55
CA HIS A 81 38.31 17.63 35.98
C HIS A 81 37.27 17.38 37.08
N VAL A 82 36.45 16.35 36.93
CA VAL A 82 35.42 15.97 37.91
C VAL A 82 35.56 14.50 38.26
N LYS A 83 35.57 14.17 39.55
CA LYS A 83 35.46 12.80 40.04
C LYS A 83 34.02 12.47 40.36
N TYR A 84 33.48 11.46 39.70
CA TYR A 84 32.13 10.98 39.90
C TYR A 84 32.12 9.47 40.20
N THR A 85 31.47 9.09 41.29
CA THR A 85 31.25 7.69 41.67
C THR A 85 29.74 7.40 41.64
N PRO A 86 29.21 6.64 40.67
CA PRO A 86 27.79 6.28 40.63
C PRO A 86 27.39 5.51 41.90
N ARG A 87 26.21 5.78 42.46
CA ARG A 87 25.75 5.09 43.67
C ARG A 87 25.12 3.74 43.28
N ASN A 88 25.52 2.67 43.96
CA ASN A 88 24.81 1.38 43.98
C ASN A 88 23.77 1.42 45.11
N ASP A 89 22.52 1.06 44.82
CA ASP A 89 21.39 1.10 45.77
C ASP A 89 21.33 -0.14 46.69
N ASN A 90 22.45 -0.58 47.28
CA ASN A 90 22.45 -1.66 48.28
C ASN A 90 23.57 -1.49 49.32
N ASP A 91 23.58 -0.38 50.06
CA ASP A 91 24.38 -0.29 51.28
C ASP A 91 23.63 0.54 52.33
N HIS A 92 22.87 -0.16 53.16
CA HIS A 92 22.50 0.29 54.50
C HIS A 92 23.15 -0.66 55.50
N ASP A 93 24.16 -0.14 56.16
CA ASP A 93 24.86 -0.75 57.29
C ASP A 93 23.95 -0.79 58.52
N THR A 94 23.76 -1.97 59.11
CA THR A 94 23.74 -2.22 60.57
C THR A 94 23.70 -3.72 60.87
N ASP A 95 24.65 -4.15 61.71
CA ASP A 95 24.82 -5.46 62.36
C ASP A 95 23.53 -6.12 62.91
N ILE A 96 23.50 -7.47 62.90
CA ILE A 96 23.46 -8.36 64.10
C ILE A 96 23.15 -9.82 63.70
N THR A 97 24.19 -10.66 63.86
CA THR A 97 24.26 -12.09 64.23
C THR A 97 23.62 -13.23 63.43
N GLU A 98 24.51 -14.18 63.15
CA GLU A 98 24.37 -15.57 62.66
C GLU A 98 23.38 -16.46 63.43
N ALA A 99 22.78 -17.44 62.72
CA ALA A 99 22.85 -18.86 63.09
C ALA A 99 22.43 -19.76 61.90
N VAL A 100 23.14 -20.88 61.78
CA VAL A 100 23.22 -21.82 60.65
C VAL A 100 22.36 -23.09 60.88
N ALA A 101 22.08 -23.82 59.79
CA ALA A 101 21.97 -25.30 59.68
C ALA A 101 20.54 -25.92 59.44
N PRO A 102 20.41 -27.19 58.97
CA PRO A 102 20.34 -27.52 57.53
C PRO A 102 19.27 -28.59 57.13
N GLU A 103 19.10 -28.74 55.81
CA GLU A 103 18.72 -29.91 54.97
C GLU A 103 18.30 -31.27 55.62
N LYS A 104 17.16 -31.87 55.19
CA LYS A 104 17.05 -33.16 54.44
C LYS A 104 15.65 -33.84 54.42
N ALA A 105 15.34 -34.39 53.21
CA ALA A 105 14.70 -35.69 52.90
C ALA A 105 13.19 -35.91 53.27
N LYS A 106 12.33 -36.62 52.52
CA LYS A 106 12.42 -37.51 51.33
C LYS A 106 10.98 -37.96 50.92
N LEU A 107 10.87 -38.49 49.70
CA LEU A 107 9.97 -39.58 49.21
C LEU A 107 8.57 -39.23 48.61
N GLU A 108 8.52 -39.39 47.29
CA GLU A 108 7.42 -39.77 46.37
C GLU A 108 6.78 -41.16 46.72
N PRO A 109 5.61 -41.61 46.16
CA PRO A 109 5.27 -41.59 44.70
C PRO A 109 3.78 -41.61 44.22
N GLN A 110 3.63 -41.38 42.90
CA GLN A 110 2.69 -41.92 41.88
C GLN A 110 1.19 -42.11 42.16
N ARG A 111 0.32 -41.61 41.25
CA ARG A 111 -0.67 -42.47 40.53
C ARG A 111 -1.39 -41.83 39.33
N GLU A 112 -1.85 -42.73 38.47
CA GLU A 112 -2.32 -42.66 37.08
C GLU A 112 -3.68 -41.99 36.80
N LEU A 113 -3.81 -41.63 35.53
CA LEU A 113 -5.01 -41.26 34.78
C LEU A 113 -6.09 -42.35 34.75
N THR A 114 -7.36 -41.93 34.80
CA THR A 114 -8.46 -42.68 34.19
C THR A 114 -9.43 -41.72 33.48
N PHE A 115 -9.77 -42.08 32.25
CA PHE A 115 -10.84 -41.51 31.41
C PHE A 115 -12.10 -42.35 31.55
N THR A 116 -13.29 -41.74 31.50
CA THR A 116 -14.47 -42.36 30.86
C THR A 116 -15.41 -41.29 30.28
N PRO A 117 -16.20 -41.63 29.24
CA PRO A 117 -16.77 -40.69 28.28
C PRO A 117 -18.29 -40.51 28.42
N THR A 118 -18.84 -39.40 27.92
CA THR A 118 -20.29 -39.27 27.63
C THR A 118 -20.57 -38.41 26.41
N ALA A 119 -21.56 -38.85 25.64
CA ALA A 119 -21.98 -38.42 24.30
C ALA A 119 -22.70 -37.04 24.27
N PRO A 120 -22.92 -36.45 23.08
CA PRO A 120 -23.21 -35.03 22.92
C PRO A 120 -24.70 -34.71 23.09
N ALA A 121 -24.99 -33.64 23.83
CA ALA A 121 -26.33 -33.06 23.94
C ALA A 121 -26.43 -31.78 23.10
N THR A 122 -27.39 -31.80 22.19
CA THR A 122 -27.97 -30.68 21.42
C THR A 122 -28.45 -29.53 22.30
N SER A 123 -28.16 -28.28 21.92
CA SER A 123 -28.93 -27.08 22.30
C SER A 123 -28.53 -25.85 21.46
N THR A 124 -29.18 -25.73 20.31
CA THR A 124 -29.88 -24.53 19.81
C THR A 124 -29.27 -23.14 20.06
N ALA A 125 -28.51 -22.63 19.09
CA ALA A 125 -28.29 -21.21 18.89
C ALA A 125 -29.47 -20.60 18.10
N LYS A 126 -30.01 -19.48 18.60
CA LYS A 126 -31.15 -18.75 18.02
C LYS A 126 -30.85 -18.28 16.61
N ILE A 127 -31.70 -18.70 15.68
CA ILE A 127 -31.79 -18.23 14.30
C ILE A 127 -32.37 -16.81 14.34
N VAL A 128 -31.66 -15.85 13.74
CA VAL A 128 -32.27 -14.61 13.27
C VAL A 128 -32.89 -14.96 11.92
N GLU A 129 -34.21 -15.03 11.87
CA GLU A 129 -34.97 -15.20 10.63
C GLU A 129 -34.63 -14.05 9.69
N SER A 130 -34.02 -14.37 8.56
CA SER A 130 -33.91 -13.47 7.42
C SER A 130 -35.13 -13.66 6.52
N ASP A 131 -35.67 -12.55 6.02
CA ASP A 131 -36.84 -12.42 5.12
C ASP A 131 -36.70 -13.20 3.80
N SER A 132 -36.55 -14.52 3.86
CA SER A 132 -36.44 -15.42 2.70
C SER A 132 -37.78 -16.04 2.29
N ASP A 133 -38.84 -15.86 3.07
CA ASP A 133 -40.16 -16.47 2.83
C ASP A 133 -41.09 -15.65 1.92
N LYS A 134 -40.56 -14.76 1.07
CA LYS A 134 -41.35 -14.04 0.05
C LYS A 134 -40.76 -13.99 -1.36
N ALA A 135 -39.97 -14.97 -1.76
CA ALA A 135 -39.61 -15.14 -3.17
C ALA A 135 -40.37 -16.32 -3.78
N GLY A 136 -41.27 -16.04 -4.73
CA GLY A 136 -41.89 -17.08 -5.56
C GLY A 136 -40.85 -17.87 -6.37
N PRO A 137 -41.24 -18.98 -7.04
CA PRO A 137 -40.31 -19.84 -7.76
C PRO A 137 -39.49 -19.04 -8.80
N VAL A 138 -38.16 -19.18 -8.75
CA VAL A 138 -37.23 -18.50 -9.65
C VAL A 138 -37.52 -18.92 -11.10
N LYS A 139 -37.93 -17.95 -11.93
CA LYS A 139 -38.19 -18.17 -13.36
C LYS A 139 -37.14 -17.44 -14.19
N ILE A 140 -36.36 -18.20 -14.97
CA ILE A 140 -35.39 -17.64 -15.93
C ILE A 140 -36.04 -17.59 -17.32
N PRO A 141 -36.19 -16.40 -17.93
CA PRO A 141 -36.73 -16.24 -19.28
C PRO A 141 -35.76 -16.79 -20.33
N SER A 142 -36.27 -17.17 -21.49
CA SER A 142 -35.45 -17.59 -22.64
C SER A 142 -35.31 -16.50 -23.71
N LYS A 143 -35.76 -15.28 -23.41
CA LYS A 143 -35.78 -14.13 -24.32
C LYS A 143 -34.78 -13.08 -23.84
N ASN A 144 -34.25 -12.30 -24.76
CA ASN A 144 -33.35 -11.16 -24.51
C ASN A 144 -31.98 -11.53 -23.88
N VAL A 145 -31.57 -12.80 -23.96
CA VAL A 145 -30.30 -13.27 -23.38
C VAL A 145 -29.10 -12.53 -23.98
N ILE A 146 -29.07 -12.39 -25.30
CA ILE A 146 -27.95 -11.77 -26.02
C ILE A 146 -27.92 -10.27 -25.73
N GLU A 147 -29.07 -9.61 -25.78
CA GLU A 147 -29.23 -8.18 -25.51
C GLU A 147 -28.77 -7.84 -24.09
N GLN A 148 -29.22 -8.62 -23.10
CA GLN A 148 -28.88 -8.41 -21.70
C GLN A 148 -27.42 -8.77 -21.37
N LYS A 149 -26.86 -9.82 -22.00
CA LYS A 149 -25.43 -10.15 -21.84
C LYS A 149 -24.53 -9.08 -22.48
N ASN A 150 -24.92 -8.50 -23.61
CA ASN A 150 -24.22 -7.37 -24.23
C ASN A 150 -24.36 -6.08 -23.39
N ALA A 151 -25.54 -5.80 -22.85
CA ALA A 151 -25.76 -4.67 -21.97
C ALA A 151 -24.90 -4.78 -20.70
N LEU A 152 -24.87 -5.97 -20.08
CA LEU A 152 -23.98 -6.27 -18.96
C LEU A 152 -22.51 -6.05 -19.34
N GLN A 153 -22.06 -6.52 -20.51
CA GLN A 153 -20.69 -6.29 -20.99
C GLN A 153 -20.35 -4.79 -21.07
N LEU A 154 -21.27 -3.95 -21.56
CA LEU A 154 -21.08 -2.50 -21.63
C LEU A 154 -21.04 -1.84 -20.24
N VAL A 155 -21.88 -2.31 -19.32
CA VAL A 155 -21.87 -1.84 -17.92
C VAL A 155 -20.55 -2.23 -17.25
N LEU A 156 -20.12 -3.48 -17.37
CA LEU A 156 -18.86 -3.98 -16.82
C LEU A 156 -17.65 -3.25 -17.40
N ASN A 157 -17.62 -3.03 -18.71
CA ASN A 157 -16.53 -2.28 -19.35
C ASN A 157 -16.49 -0.82 -18.90
N ARG A 158 -17.64 -0.16 -18.70
CA ARG A 158 -17.66 1.20 -18.12
C ARG A 158 -17.20 1.19 -16.66
N TYR A 159 -17.63 0.21 -15.89
CA TYR A 159 -17.33 0.10 -14.46
C TYR A 159 -15.85 -0.20 -14.20
N PHE A 160 -15.26 -1.12 -14.96
CA PHE A 160 -13.86 -1.53 -14.83
C PHE A 160 -12.92 -0.82 -15.81
N ASN A 161 -13.31 0.34 -16.33
CA ASN A 161 -12.50 1.14 -17.26
C ASN A 161 -11.92 0.35 -18.45
N GLY A 162 -12.68 -0.62 -18.98
CA GLY A 162 -12.31 -1.42 -20.15
C GLY A 162 -11.54 -2.72 -19.89
N ASP A 163 -11.22 -3.04 -18.63
CA ASP A 163 -10.44 -4.25 -18.26
C ASP A 163 -11.22 -5.59 -18.42
N VAL A 164 -12.48 -5.57 -18.88
CA VAL A 164 -13.30 -6.79 -18.99
C VAL A 164 -13.18 -7.44 -20.36
N VAL A 165 -12.56 -8.62 -20.38
CA VAL A 165 -12.43 -9.47 -21.56
C VAL A 165 -13.55 -10.52 -21.58
N SER A 166 -14.31 -10.59 -22.66
CA SER A 166 -15.35 -11.61 -22.86
C SER A 166 -14.80 -12.91 -23.44
N GLU A 167 -15.36 -14.06 -23.05
CA GLU A 167 -15.02 -15.40 -23.58
C GLU A 167 -13.52 -15.74 -23.44
N LYS A 168 -12.86 -15.22 -22.39
CA LYS A 168 -11.43 -15.40 -22.16
C LYS A 168 -11.11 -16.86 -21.82
N THR A 169 -10.02 -17.36 -22.39
CA THR A 169 -9.42 -18.66 -22.02
C THR A 169 -8.16 -18.45 -21.20
N PHE A 170 -7.89 -19.38 -20.29
CA PHE A 170 -6.60 -19.49 -19.63
C PHE A 170 -5.97 -20.86 -19.90
N ASP A 171 -4.65 -20.95 -19.84
CA ASP A 171 -3.95 -22.23 -19.94
C ASP A 171 -4.21 -23.15 -18.75
N TRP A 172 -4.49 -22.57 -17.58
CA TRP A 172 -4.86 -23.31 -16.36
C TRP A 172 -6.38 -23.61 -16.27
N MET A 173 -7.21 -22.97 -17.09
CA MET A 173 -8.66 -23.16 -17.11
C MET A 173 -9.02 -24.35 -18.02
N THR A 174 -8.60 -25.53 -17.59
CA THR A 174 -8.81 -26.80 -18.29
C THR A 174 -9.45 -27.83 -17.38
N THR A 175 -10.20 -28.76 -17.93
CA THR A 175 -10.61 -29.95 -17.18
C THR A 175 -9.38 -30.77 -16.74
N PRO A 176 -9.46 -31.46 -15.59
CA PRO A 176 -8.41 -32.35 -15.10
C PRO A 176 -7.84 -33.30 -16.15
N ILE A 177 -6.53 -33.53 -16.04
CA ILE A 177 -5.82 -34.58 -16.79
C ILE A 177 -5.74 -35.85 -15.94
N ASP A 178 -5.62 -35.70 -14.61
CA ASP A 178 -5.60 -36.78 -13.63
C ASP A 178 -7.01 -36.96 -13.04
N ASP A 179 -7.59 -38.15 -13.18
CA ASP A 179 -8.94 -38.48 -12.68
C ASP A 179 -9.03 -38.43 -11.14
N ARG A 180 -7.89 -38.32 -10.44
CA ARG A 180 -7.84 -38.12 -8.98
C ARG A 180 -8.11 -36.68 -8.56
N GLU A 181 -8.08 -35.74 -9.51
CA GLU A 181 -8.36 -34.33 -9.25
C GLU A 181 -9.89 -34.13 -9.12
N TYR A 182 -10.32 -33.65 -7.94
CA TYR A 182 -11.75 -33.50 -7.56
C TYR A 182 -12.53 -34.82 -7.50
N PRO A 183 -12.13 -35.76 -6.61
CA PRO A 183 -12.68 -37.11 -6.55
C PRO A 183 -14.17 -37.18 -6.17
N TYR A 184 -14.79 -36.06 -5.78
CA TYR A 184 -16.20 -35.94 -5.42
C TYR A 184 -17.11 -35.63 -6.63
N LEU A 185 -16.61 -34.97 -7.68
CA LEU A 185 -17.45 -34.47 -8.79
C LEU A 185 -17.93 -35.58 -9.73
N VAL A 186 -17.00 -36.39 -10.24
CA VAL A 186 -17.30 -37.41 -11.25
C VAL A 186 -18.24 -38.48 -10.67
N PRO A 187 -18.03 -39.01 -9.45
CA PRO A 187 -18.98 -39.95 -8.85
C PRO A 187 -20.37 -39.35 -8.63
N ALA A 188 -20.48 -38.09 -8.21
CA ALA A 188 -21.78 -37.43 -8.00
C ALA A 188 -22.57 -37.27 -9.31
N LEU A 189 -21.89 -36.85 -10.38
CA LEU A 189 -22.51 -36.73 -11.71
C LEU A 189 -22.83 -38.10 -12.32
N HIS A 190 -22.01 -39.11 -12.08
CA HIS A 190 -22.30 -40.47 -12.48
C HIS A 190 -23.52 -41.04 -11.74
N ALA A 191 -23.67 -40.77 -10.44
CA ALA A 191 -24.79 -41.24 -9.63
C ALA A 191 -26.15 -40.65 -10.05
N TYR A 192 -26.17 -39.49 -10.71
CA TYR A 192 -27.41 -38.84 -11.16
C TYR A 192 -28.19 -39.65 -12.20
N ARG A 193 -27.53 -40.13 -13.27
CA ARG A 193 -28.18 -40.87 -14.38
C ARG A 193 -27.32 -42.02 -14.96
N GLY A 194 -26.18 -42.33 -14.36
CA GLY A 194 -25.25 -43.35 -14.84
C GLY A 194 -24.59 -43.00 -16.18
N ARG A 195 -24.61 -41.73 -16.61
CA ARG A 195 -23.99 -41.30 -17.87
C ARG A 195 -22.48 -41.24 -17.72
N ILE A 196 -21.75 -41.47 -18.82
CA ILE A 196 -20.29 -41.47 -18.89
C ILE A 196 -19.81 -40.56 -20.02
N GLY A 197 -18.52 -40.24 -20.07
CA GLY A 197 -17.90 -39.47 -21.16
C GLY A 197 -18.22 -37.98 -21.14
N PHE A 198 -18.66 -37.44 -20.00
CA PHE A 198 -18.86 -36.00 -19.80
C PHE A 198 -17.57 -35.28 -19.34
N ASP A 199 -16.63 -36.04 -18.78
CA ASP A 199 -15.38 -35.67 -18.11
C ASP A 199 -14.18 -35.70 -19.07
N LYS A 200 -14.32 -35.04 -20.23
CA LYS A 200 -13.23 -34.98 -21.22
C LYS A 200 -11.97 -34.38 -20.60
N ARG A 201 -10.83 -35.08 -20.64
CA ARG A 201 -9.55 -34.64 -20.07
C ARG A 201 -8.88 -33.49 -20.83
N GLY A 202 -8.27 -32.55 -20.10
CA GLY A 202 -7.47 -31.45 -20.67
C GLY A 202 -8.22 -30.49 -21.60
N TYR A 203 -9.55 -30.44 -21.49
CA TYR A 203 -10.40 -29.60 -22.33
C TYR A 203 -10.37 -28.16 -21.83
N LYS A 204 -9.98 -27.21 -22.70
CA LYS A 204 -9.94 -25.78 -22.37
C LYS A 204 -11.35 -25.21 -22.25
N LEU A 205 -11.63 -24.56 -21.12
CA LEU A 205 -12.89 -23.88 -20.85
C LEU A 205 -12.73 -22.36 -21.06
N ARG A 206 -13.80 -21.73 -21.52
CA ARG A 206 -13.91 -20.26 -21.66
C ARG A 206 -14.69 -19.69 -20.50
N CYS A 207 -14.28 -18.52 -20.02
CA CYS A 207 -15.02 -17.76 -19.04
C CYS A 207 -15.79 -16.62 -19.70
N ASP A 208 -17.01 -16.36 -19.27
CA ASP A 208 -17.90 -15.39 -19.91
C ASP A 208 -17.33 -13.97 -19.89
N PHE A 209 -16.97 -13.46 -18.72
CA PHE A 209 -16.32 -12.16 -18.55
C PHE A 209 -15.18 -12.26 -17.52
N VAL A 210 -14.04 -11.66 -17.84
CA VAL A 210 -12.86 -11.64 -16.97
C VAL A 210 -12.33 -10.22 -16.84
N CYS A 211 -12.25 -9.73 -15.60
CA CYS A 211 -11.54 -8.53 -15.21
C CYS A 211 -10.19 -8.93 -14.60
N GLU A 212 -9.12 -8.76 -15.37
CA GLU A 212 -7.80 -9.30 -15.03
C GLU A 212 -7.15 -8.51 -13.88
N SER A 213 -7.30 -7.18 -13.88
CA SER A 213 -6.73 -6.30 -12.85
C SER A 213 -7.30 -6.56 -11.45
N GLN A 214 -8.55 -7.02 -11.39
CA GLN A 214 -9.24 -7.36 -10.12
C GLN A 214 -9.23 -8.86 -9.81
N LYS A 215 -8.63 -9.69 -10.69
CA LYS A 215 -8.72 -11.15 -10.62
C LYS A 215 -10.15 -11.62 -10.40
N LEU A 216 -11.08 -11.12 -11.22
CA LEU A 216 -12.51 -11.41 -11.15
C LEU A 216 -13.00 -12.08 -12.43
N ILE A 217 -13.76 -13.16 -12.26
CA ILE A 217 -14.48 -13.87 -13.33
C ILE A 217 -15.97 -13.75 -13.03
N ILE A 218 -16.77 -13.46 -14.05
CA ILE A 218 -18.22 -13.36 -13.98
C ILE A 218 -18.81 -14.34 -14.99
N GLU A 219 -19.53 -15.35 -14.52
CA GLU A 219 -20.30 -16.28 -15.35
C GLU A 219 -21.76 -15.83 -15.43
N TYR A 220 -22.33 -15.78 -16.63
CA TYR A 220 -23.71 -15.37 -16.88
C TYR A 220 -24.57 -16.58 -17.22
N ASP A 221 -25.28 -17.10 -16.21
CA ASP A 221 -25.96 -18.38 -16.27
C ASP A 221 -27.35 -18.27 -16.92
N GLU A 222 -27.47 -18.85 -18.11
CA GLU A 222 -28.72 -19.06 -18.83
C GLU A 222 -29.51 -20.26 -18.31
N ARG A 223 -30.76 -20.43 -18.75
CA ARG A 223 -31.68 -21.50 -18.30
C ARG A 223 -31.04 -22.90 -18.31
N GLN A 224 -30.22 -23.25 -19.32
CA GLN A 224 -29.60 -24.58 -19.41
C GLN A 224 -28.58 -24.90 -18.31
N HIS A 225 -28.13 -23.92 -17.52
CA HIS A 225 -27.20 -24.13 -16.41
C HIS A 225 -27.91 -24.64 -15.13
N PHE A 226 -29.25 -24.58 -15.09
CA PHE A 226 -30.04 -24.93 -13.90
C PHE A 226 -30.69 -26.32 -14.00
N SER A 227 -29.86 -27.34 -14.21
CA SER A 227 -30.27 -28.75 -14.32
C SER A 227 -30.13 -29.50 -13.00
N LEU A 228 -30.82 -30.65 -12.86
CA LEU A 228 -30.59 -31.53 -11.69
C LEU A 228 -29.17 -32.15 -11.68
N ALA A 229 -28.48 -32.21 -12.82
CA ALA A 229 -27.06 -32.59 -12.85
C ALA A 229 -26.20 -31.49 -12.20
N ARG A 230 -26.49 -30.22 -12.45
CA ARG A 230 -25.80 -29.09 -11.81
C ARG A 230 -26.05 -29.08 -10.30
N LYS A 231 -27.28 -29.37 -9.87
CA LYS A 231 -27.59 -29.60 -8.45
C LYS A 231 -26.69 -30.67 -7.84
N ALA A 232 -26.64 -31.87 -8.44
CA ALA A 232 -25.82 -32.97 -7.93
C ALA A 232 -24.34 -32.60 -7.83
N ALA A 233 -23.82 -31.82 -8.80
CA ALA A 233 -22.45 -31.31 -8.74
C ALA A 233 -22.25 -30.32 -7.58
N LEU A 234 -23.11 -29.31 -7.42
CA LEU A 234 -23.01 -28.32 -6.34
C LEU A 234 -23.15 -28.94 -4.94
N GLU A 235 -24.00 -29.94 -4.79
CA GLU A 235 -24.18 -30.69 -3.54
C GLU A 235 -22.94 -31.52 -3.17
N SER A 236 -22.15 -31.94 -4.18
CA SER A 236 -20.90 -32.68 -3.97
C SER A 236 -19.71 -31.81 -3.57
N TYR A 237 -19.83 -30.48 -3.64
CA TYR A 237 -18.72 -29.58 -3.32
C TYR A 237 -18.31 -29.73 -1.84
N PRO A 238 -17.01 -29.83 -1.54
CA PRO A 238 -16.50 -29.80 -0.17
C PRO A 238 -16.99 -28.58 0.58
N SER A 239 -17.22 -28.73 1.89
CA SER A 239 -17.72 -27.64 2.74
C SER A 239 -16.73 -26.49 2.91
N ASP A 240 -15.45 -26.77 2.72
CA ASP A 240 -14.30 -25.84 2.79
C ASP A 240 -13.98 -25.18 1.44
N LEU A 241 -14.66 -25.54 0.35
CA LEU A 241 -14.47 -24.88 -0.94
C LEU A 241 -15.03 -23.45 -0.91
N THR A 242 -14.15 -22.47 -1.10
CA THR A 242 -14.53 -21.05 -1.20
C THR A 242 -15.35 -20.80 -2.47
N LEU A 243 -16.51 -20.16 -2.33
CA LEU A 243 -17.35 -19.72 -3.44
C LEU A 243 -17.74 -18.26 -3.24
N TYR A 244 -17.83 -17.51 -4.32
CA TYR A 244 -18.25 -16.09 -4.30
C TYR A 244 -19.66 -15.89 -4.86
N PHE A 245 -20.46 -16.96 -4.86
CA PHE A 245 -21.89 -16.93 -5.16
C PHE A 245 -22.64 -17.82 -4.16
N ASP A 246 -23.93 -17.56 -3.97
CA ASP A 246 -24.77 -18.31 -3.04
C ASP A 246 -25.07 -19.71 -3.58
N LYS A 247 -24.33 -20.71 -3.08
CA LYS A 247 -24.50 -22.12 -3.48
C LYS A 247 -25.95 -22.61 -3.31
N GLN A 248 -26.61 -22.23 -2.21
CA GLN A 248 -27.97 -22.69 -1.93
C GLN A 248 -28.98 -22.05 -2.88
N LYS A 249 -28.81 -20.76 -3.18
CA LYS A 249 -29.64 -20.08 -4.19
C LYS A 249 -29.55 -20.77 -5.56
N TRP A 250 -28.36 -21.21 -5.99
CA TRP A 250 -28.20 -21.95 -7.25
C TRP A 250 -28.77 -23.37 -7.17
N ILE A 251 -28.65 -24.07 -6.03
CA ILE A 251 -29.30 -25.38 -5.81
C ILE A 251 -30.82 -25.24 -5.92
N SER A 252 -31.43 -24.30 -5.20
CA SER A 252 -32.88 -24.06 -5.24
C SER A 252 -33.37 -23.66 -6.64
N ALA A 253 -32.56 -22.90 -7.40
CA ALA A 253 -32.86 -22.59 -8.79
C ALA A 253 -32.82 -23.85 -9.68
N CYS A 254 -31.85 -24.75 -9.49
CA CYS A 254 -31.82 -26.04 -10.20
C CYS A 254 -33.03 -26.92 -9.88
N GLU A 255 -33.46 -26.96 -8.61
CA GLU A 255 -34.66 -27.69 -8.17
C GLU A 255 -35.95 -27.13 -8.76
N SER A 256 -36.03 -25.81 -8.87
CA SER A 256 -37.21 -25.12 -9.40
C SER A 256 -37.30 -25.18 -10.93
N ILE A 257 -36.16 -25.01 -11.61
CA ILE A 257 -36.11 -24.89 -13.07
C ILE A 257 -36.03 -26.26 -13.75
N GLN A 258 -35.29 -27.20 -13.17
CA GLN A 258 -35.05 -28.55 -13.66
C GLN A 258 -34.80 -28.59 -15.17
N ALA A 259 -33.90 -27.72 -15.65
CA ALA A 259 -33.53 -27.72 -17.05
C ALA A 259 -33.01 -29.10 -17.46
N LYS A 260 -33.41 -29.54 -18.65
CA LYS A 260 -33.07 -30.86 -19.17
C LYS A 260 -32.75 -30.74 -20.64
N ASP A 261 -31.55 -31.18 -20.99
CA ASP A 261 -31.08 -31.31 -22.35
C ASP A 261 -30.52 -32.73 -22.53
N SER A 262 -31.18 -33.51 -23.38
CA SER A 262 -30.88 -34.92 -23.58
C SER A 262 -30.09 -35.21 -24.86
N ASP A 263 -29.58 -34.18 -25.54
CA ASP A 263 -28.78 -34.34 -26.75
C ASP A 263 -27.43 -33.55 -26.71
N PRO A 264 -26.28 -34.25 -26.67
CA PRO A 264 -26.12 -35.69 -26.48
C PRO A 264 -26.67 -36.18 -25.11
N PRO A 265 -26.85 -37.51 -24.91
CA PRO A 265 -27.46 -38.06 -23.70
C PRO A 265 -26.84 -37.70 -22.35
N ASN A 266 -25.63 -37.13 -22.35
CA ASN A 266 -24.85 -36.67 -21.18
C ASN A 266 -24.66 -35.14 -21.13
N ARG A 267 -25.45 -34.39 -21.90
CA ARG A 267 -25.30 -32.93 -22.09
C ARG A 267 -25.48 -32.13 -20.80
N ASP A 268 -26.42 -32.53 -19.95
CA ASP A 268 -26.64 -31.93 -18.63
C ASP A 268 -25.40 -32.14 -17.73
N GLU A 269 -24.84 -33.36 -17.72
CA GLU A 269 -23.65 -33.73 -16.96
C GLU A 269 -22.40 -33.00 -17.47
N ILE A 270 -22.25 -32.82 -18.79
CA ILE A 270 -21.15 -32.04 -19.37
C ILE A 270 -21.20 -30.59 -18.88
N ARG A 271 -22.36 -29.94 -18.94
CA ARG A 271 -22.50 -28.53 -18.51
C ARG A 271 -22.22 -28.41 -17.02
N ALA A 272 -22.82 -29.28 -16.22
CA ALA A 272 -22.61 -29.31 -14.77
C ALA A 272 -21.12 -29.49 -14.41
N TYR A 273 -20.44 -30.42 -15.08
CA TYR A 273 -19.02 -30.68 -14.89
C TYR A 273 -18.16 -29.45 -15.24
N TYR A 274 -18.36 -28.85 -16.41
CA TYR A 274 -17.56 -27.69 -16.84
C TYR A 274 -17.78 -26.46 -15.96
N ASP A 275 -19.02 -26.19 -15.56
CA ASP A 275 -19.31 -25.12 -14.62
C ASP A 275 -18.64 -25.37 -13.27
N SER A 276 -18.55 -26.62 -12.83
CA SER A 276 -17.82 -26.98 -11.61
C SER A 276 -16.33 -26.78 -11.70
N ILE A 277 -15.73 -27.13 -12.84
CA ILE A 277 -14.31 -26.86 -13.06
C ILE A 277 -14.04 -25.36 -13.04
N ARG A 278 -14.90 -24.52 -13.65
CA ARG A 278 -14.74 -23.07 -13.58
C ARG A 278 -14.80 -22.56 -12.15
N ASP A 279 -15.78 -22.99 -11.36
CA ASP A 279 -15.92 -22.56 -9.96
C ASP A 279 -14.65 -22.87 -9.15
N ILE A 280 -14.15 -24.10 -9.27
CA ILE A 280 -13.03 -24.58 -8.46
C ILE A 280 -11.70 -24.01 -8.93
N ARG A 281 -11.41 -24.08 -10.24
CA ARG A 281 -10.10 -23.66 -10.78
C ARG A 281 -9.89 -22.17 -10.74
N SER A 282 -10.95 -21.37 -10.81
CA SER A 282 -10.85 -19.92 -10.65
C SER A 282 -10.23 -19.58 -9.30
N VAL A 283 -10.77 -20.15 -8.22
CA VAL A 283 -10.28 -19.91 -6.85
C VAL A 283 -8.86 -20.43 -6.66
N GLN A 284 -8.56 -21.64 -7.14
CA GLN A 284 -7.21 -22.21 -7.05
C GLN A 284 -6.14 -21.37 -7.75
N ASN A 285 -6.53 -20.56 -8.73
CA ASN A 285 -5.63 -19.68 -9.47
C ASN A 285 -5.77 -18.21 -9.05
N GLY A 286 -6.36 -17.96 -7.87
CA GLY A 286 -6.43 -16.63 -7.26
C GLY A 286 -7.52 -15.71 -7.83
N TYR A 287 -8.49 -16.25 -8.58
CA TYR A 287 -9.63 -15.49 -9.09
C TYR A 287 -10.87 -15.66 -8.22
N ARG A 288 -11.57 -14.55 -8.00
CA ARG A 288 -12.96 -14.55 -7.53
C ARG A 288 -13.85 -14.92 -8.71
N LEU A 289 -14.71 -15.92 -8.58
CA LEU A 289 -15.76 -16.21 -9.57
C LEU A 289 -17.14 -15.93 -8.99
N ILE A 290 -17.82 -14.93 -9.54
CA ILE A 290 -19.23 -14.64 -9.25
C ILE A 290 -20.12 -15.16 -10.38
N ARG A 291 -21.36 -15.50 -10.06
CA ARG A 291 -22.36 -15.98 -11.04
C ARG A 291 -23.55 -15.04 -11.05
N ILE A 292 -24.09 -14.76 -12.23
CA ILE A 292 -25.30 -13.94 -12.43
C ILE A 292 -26.33 -14.81 -13.15
N MET A 293 -27.53 -14.95 -12.58
CA MET A 293 -28.61 -15.67 -13.26
C MET A 293 -29.26 -14.75 -14.30
N HIS A 294 -29.47 -15.24 -15.52
CA HIS A 294 -30.18 -14.46 -16.52
C HIS A 294 -31.62 -14.12 -16.05
N GLY A 295 -32.04 -12.87 -16.30
CA GLY A 295 -33.38 -12.39 -15.97
C GLY A 295 -33.61 -11.98 -14.52
N THR A 296 -32.59 -12.01 -13.65
CA THR A 296 -32.72 -11.49 -12.27
C THR A 296 -32.48 -9.99 -12.16
N TYR A 297 -31.94 -9.36 -13.20
CA TYR A 297 -31.72 -7.92 -13.27
C TYR A 297 -31.77 -7.45 -14.73
N ASP A 298 -32.22 -6.21 -14.96
CA ASP A 298 -32.25 -5.57 -16.27
C ASP A 298 -31.00 -4.69 -16.47
N TRP A 299 -30.08 -5.17 -17.28
CA TRP A 299 -28.78 -4.53 -17.52
C TRP A 299 -28.84 -3.32 -18.46
N GLU A 300 -30.00 -3.06 -19.07
CA GLU A 300 -30.25 -1.83 -19.83
C GLU A 300 -30.71 -0.69 -18.90
N SER A 301 -30.94 -0.98 -17.61
CA SER A 301 -31.40 -0.01 -16.63
C SER A 301 -30.34 1.06 -16.31
N PRO A 302 -30.72 2.34 -16.10
CA PRO A 302 -29.78 3.42 -15.79
C PRO A 302 -28.96 3.22 -14.50
N ASP A 303 -29.48 2.45 -13.54
CA ASP A 303 -28.85 2.11 -12.26
C ASP A 303 -27.95 0.85 -12.33
N ALA A 304 -27.78 0.25 -13.51
CA ALA A 304 -27.02 -0.99 -13.67
C ALA A 304 -25.58 -0.92 -13.12
N SER A 305 -24.92 0.23 -13.22
CA SER A 305 -23.58 0.45 -12.64
C SER A 305 -23.57 0.43 -11.11
N GLU A 306 -24.66 0.87 -10.47
CA GLU A 306 -24.80 0.84 -9.01
C GLU A 306 -25.08 -0.58 -8.52
N TYR A 307 -25.88 -1.34 -9.28
CA TYR A 307 -26.14 -2.75 -8.97
C TYR A 307 -24.89 -3.63 -9.08
N ILE A 308 -23.94 -3.30 -9.98
CA ILE A 308 -22.62 -3.95 -10.02
C ILE A 308 -21.88 -3.84 -8.68
N ASN A 309 -21.99 -2.71 -7.96
CA ASN A 309 -21.41 -2.61 -6.61
C ASN A 309 -21.97 -3.71 -5.71
N THR A 310 -23.29 -3.93 -5.71
CA THR A 310 -23.93 -4.97 -4.86
C THR A 310 -23.50 -6.40 -5.20
N LEU A 311 -23.12 -6.67 -6.46
CA LEU A 311 -22.65 -7.99 -6.91
C LEU A 311 -21.16 -8.20 -6.64
N ILE A 312 -20.36 -7.14 -6.60
CA ILE A 312 -18.94 -7.19 -6.24
C ILE A 312 -18.75 -7.11 -4.71
N GLU A 313 -19.65 -6.41 -4.03
CA GLU A 313 -19.77 -6.23 -2.58
C GLU A 313 -20.62 -7.33 -1.92
N VAL A 314 -20.70 -8.54 -2.52
CA VAL A 314 -21.23 -9.71 -1.79
C VAL A 314 -20.54 -9.71 -0.42
N PRO A 315 -21.32 -9.60 0.68
CA PRO A 315 -20.77 -9.36 1.99
C PRO A 315 -19.77 -10.45 2.29
N GLN A 316 -18.59 -10.00 2.74
CA GLN A 316 -17.56 -10.86 3.27
C GLN A 316 -18.18 -11.81 4.31
N LYS A 317 -18.56 -13.02 3.90
CA LYS A 317 -18.18 -14.16 4.73
C LYS A 317 -16.67 -14.12 4.63
N VAL A 318 -16.01 -13.65 5.70
CA VAL A 318 -14.55 -13.53 5.84
C VAL A 318 -13.90 -14.58 4.96
N VAL A 319 -13.56 -14.17 3.73
CA VAL A 319 -12.77 -15.01 2.85
C VAL A 319 -11.41 -14.74 3.39
N GLU A 320 -10.87 -15.75 4.05
CA GLU A 320 -9.48 -15.74 4.44
C GLU A 320 -8.71 -15.18 3.24
N PRO A 321 -7.96 -14.10 3.46
CA PRO A 321 -7.22 -13.42 2.42
C PRO A 321 -6.42 -14.49 1.68
N ASN A 322 -6.47 -14.48 0.35
CA ASN A 322 -5.58 -15.30 -0.48
C ASN A 322 -4.21 -15.22 0.17
N GLN A 323 -3.80 -16.35 0.76
CA GLN A 323 -2.53 -16.46 1.44
C GLN A 323 -1.50 -15.88 0.48
N PRO A 324 -0.54 -15.06 0.93
CA PRO A 324 0.72 -15.08 0.22
C PRO A 324 1.09 -16.57 0.23
N ALA A 325 1.21 -17.20 -0.94
CA ALA A 325 1.56 -18.61 -1.08
C ALA A 325 2.93 -18.95 -0.46
N VAL A 326 3.54 -17.99 0.24
CA VAL A 326 4.65 -18.15 1.17
C VAL A 326 4.37 -17.32 2.43
N SER A 327 4.25 -18.00 3.57
CA SER A 327 4.31 -17.32 4.87
C SER A 327 5.74 -16.85 5.17
N LEU A 328 5.88 -15.65 5.76
CA LEU A 328 7.14 -15.13 6.27
C LEU A 328 7.10 -15.00 7.80
N LYS A 329 8.14 -15.54 8.45
CA LYS A 329 8.47 -15.28 9.86
C LYS A 329 9.41 -14.09 9.97
N ILE A 330 8.92 -13.01 10.57
CA ILE A 330 9.61 -11.72 10.64
C ILE A 330 9.97 -11.47 12.10
N GLY A 331 11.27 -11.39 12.41
CA GLY A 331 11.73 -10.98 13.73
C GLY A 331 12.01 -9.49 13.78
N LEU A 332 11.26 -8.75 14.60
CA LEU A 332 11.47 -7.34 14.86
C LEU A 332 12.29 -7.17 16.13
N TYR A 333 13.50 -6.62 16.01
CA TYR A 333 14.39 -6.46 17.17
C TYR A 333 14.17 -5.11 17.85
N LEU A 334 13.69 -5.15 19.08
CA LEU A 334 13.54 -3.96 19.93
C LEU A 334 14.85 -3.71 20.69
N GLN A 335 15.87 -3.14 20.03
CA GLN A 335 17.21 -3.00 20.62
C GLN A 335 17.33 -1.79 21.54
N GLY A 336 17.81 -1.99 22.77
CA GLY A 336 18.18 -0.94 23.70
C GLY A 336 19.69 -0.77 23.86
N ASN A 337 20.09 0.36 24.44
CA ASN A 337 21.50 0.63 24.77
C ASN A 337 22.15 -0.44 25.64
N ASP A 338 21.40 -1.12 26.51
CA ASP A 338 21.96 -2.19 27.35
C ASP A 338 22.40 -3.42 26.53
N ASP A 339 21.87 -3.59 25.31
CA ASP A 339 22.28 -4.64 24.36
C ASP A 339 23.45 -4.20 23.45
N HIS A 340 24.09 -3.06 23.73
CA HIS A 340 25.29 -2.59 23.01
C HIS A 340 26.55 -3.38 23.42
N ASN A 341 26.46 -4.70 23.32
CA ASN A 341 27.49 -5.64 23.70
C ASN A 341 27.56 -6.76 22.66
N LYS A 342 28.76 -7.05 22.16
CA LYS A 342 29.02 -8.12 21.19
C LYS A 342 28.46 -9.47 21.61
N ARG A 343 28.54 -9.83 22.90
CA ARG A 343 27.99 -11.09 23.42
C ARG A 343 26.48 -11.14 23.28
N ILE A 344 25.77 -10.07 23.62
CA ILE A 344 24.31 -10.02 23.54
C ILE A 344 23.87 -9.98 22.08
N PHE A 345 24.50 -9.13 21.25
CA PHE A 345 24.26 -9.10 19.81
C PHE A 345 24.39 -10.49 19.17
N ASN A 346 25.49 -11.20 19.44
CA ASN A 346 25.68 -12.57 18.95
C ASN A 346 24.62 -13.54 19.48
N LYS A 347 24.19 -13.40 20.73
CA LYS A 347 23.08 -14.18 21.29
C LYS A 347 21.78 -13.93 20.52
N ARG A 348 21.47 -12.69 20.16
CA ARG A 348 20.26 -12.32 19.39
C ARG A 348 20.29 -12.90 17.97
N LEU A 349 21.46 -12.91 17.32
CA LEU A 349 21.62 -13.59 16.02
C LEU A 349 21.37 -15.10 16.14
N ASN A 350 21.89 -15.74 17.20
CA ASN A 350 21.63 -17.16 17.45
C ASN A 350 20.15 -17.42 17.81
N ASP A 351 19.49 -16.49 18.52
CA ASP A 351 18.06 -16.56 18.79
C ASP A 351 17.26 -16.49 17.48
N ALA A 352 17.60 -15.57 16.57
CA ALA A 352 17.00 -15.48 15.23
C ALA A 352 17.13 -16.79 14.44
N ALA A 353 18.32 -17.40 14.45
CA ALA A 353 18.55 -18.70 13.80
C ALA A 353 17.71 -19.82 14.44
N ARG A 354 17.63 -19.85 15.78
CA ARG A 354 16.86 -20.85 16.52
C ARG A 354 15.36 -20.75 16.23
N GLU A 355 14.82 -19.54 16.15
CA GLU A 355 13.41 -19.30 15.81
C GLU A 355 13.11 -19.55 14.32
N SER A 356 14.13 -19.83 13.50
CA SER A 356 14.01 -20.06 12.06
C SER A 356 13.28 -18.91 11.36
N LEU A 357 13.71 -17.67 11.68
CA LEU A 357 13.18 -16.48 11.04
C LEU A 357 13.52 -16.49 9.55
N ASP A 358 12.68 -15.84 8.74
CA ASP A 358 12.97 -15.59 7.33
C ASP A 358 13.70 -14.27 7.14
N ILE A 359 13.35 -13.28 7.96
CA ILE A 359 14.01 -11.98 7.99
C ILE A 359 14.11 -11.45 9.43
N PHE A 360 15.29 -10.95 9.78
CA PHE A 360 15.57 -10.33 11.07
C PHE A 360 15.88 -8.83 10.91
N VAL A 361 15.04 -7.99 11.51
CA VAL A 361 15.00 -6.55 11.26
C VAL A 361 15.51 -5.79 12.48
N PHE A 362 16.54 -4.98 12.25
CA PHE A 362 17.11 -4.07 13.23
C PHE A 362 16.49 -2.66 13.12
N PRO A 363 16.54 -1.89 14.21
CA PRO A 363 16.05 -0.51 14.22
C PRO A 363 16.95 0.46 13.45
N GLU A 364 16.49 1.70 13.34
CA GLU A 364 17.28 2.81 12.80
C GLU A 364 18.58 2.98 13.60
N THR A 365 19.71 3.16 12.91
CA THR A 365 21.03 3.39 13.55
C THR A 365 21.31 2.39 14.68
N CYS A 366 21.13 1.11 14.40
CA CYS A 366 21.24 0.05 15.39
C CYS A 366 22.70 -0.18 15.81
N TYR A 367 22.90 -0.73 17.01
CA TYR A 367 24.21 -1.22 17.40
C TYR A 367 24.53 -2.55 16.71
N THR A 368 25.71 -2.59 16.11
CA THR A 368 26.42 -3.82 15.75
C THR A 368 27.82 -3.81 16.40
N PRO A 369 28.48 -4.96 16.61
CA PRO A 369 29.85 -5.00 17.11
C PRO A 369 30.85 -4.22 16.25
N SER A 370 30.49 -3.98 14.99
CA SER A 370 31.21 -3.23 13.97
C SER A 370 30.50 -1.91 13.64
N THR A 371 29.83 -1.26 14.61
CA THR A 371 29.10 -0.01 14.35
C THR A 371 30.00 1.05 13.72
N ALA A 372 31.18 1.31 14.32
CA ALA A 372 32.15 2.26 13.79
C ALA A 372 32.52 1.95 12.32
N ASP A 373 32.64 0.67 12.00
CA ASP A 373 32.97 0.25 10.64
C ASP A 373 31.91 0.73 9.63
N PHE A 374 30.60 0.63 9.94
CA PHE A 374 29.53 1.13 9.08
C PHE A 374 29.51 2.66 8.98
N TYR A 375 29.82 3.36 10.07
CA TYR A 375 29.93 4.82 10.14
C TYR A 375 31.12 5.37 9.34
N ASP A 376 32.20 4.60 9.20
CA ASP A 376 33.40 5.04 8.47
C ASP A 376 33.26 4.95 6.94
N LEU A 377 32.20 4.33 6.42
CA LEU A 377 31.94 4.15 4.99
C LEU A 377 31.35 5.41 4.35
N ARG A 378 31.57 5.59 3.05
CA ARG A 378 30.86 6.58 2.22
C ARG A 378 29.98 5.88 1.20
N LEU A 379 28.66 5.98 1.31
CA LEU A 379 27.78 5.29 0.36
C LEU A 379 27.71 5.96 -1.02
N SER A 380 28.32 7.14 -1.20
CA SER A 380 28.61 7.71 -2.51
C SER A 380 29.70 6.94 -3.29
N ASP A 381 30.48 6.10 -2.60
CA ASP A 381 31.57 5.31 -3.18
C ASP A 381 31.19 3.82 -3.31
N SER A 382 31.31 3.28 -4.53
CA SER A 382 30.93 1.89 -4.82
C SER A 382 31.75 0.84 -4.06
N TYR A 383 33.01 1.12 -3.71
CA TYR A 383 33.86 0.20 -2.96
C TYR A 383 33.41 0.13 -1.49
N ASP A 384 33.06 1.26 -0.89
CA ASP A 384 32.49 1.29 0.47
C ASP A 384 31.07 0.70 0.53
N VAL A 385 30.24 0.86 -0.51
CA VAL A 385 28.96 0.14 -0.64
C VAL A 385 29.18 -1.37 -0.59
N ASN A 386 30.15 -1.91 -1.35
CA ASN A 386 30.47 -3.35 -1.32
C ASN A 386 30.90 -3.83 0.07
N LYS A 387 31.68 -3.03 0.82
CA LYS A 387 32.02 -3.36 2.22
C LYS A 387 30.80 -3.38 3.14
N ALA A 388 29.87 -2.44 2.98
CA ALA A 388 28.62 -2.44 3.74
C ALA A 388 27.86 -3.76 3.50
N ILE A 389 27.75 -4.16 2.23
CA ILE A 389 27.10 -5.42 1.80
C ILE A 389 27.82 -6.62 2.41
N GLU A 390 29.15 -6.72 2.30
CA GLU A 390 29.90 -7.84 2.86
C GLU A 390 29.71 -7.99 4.38
N ARG A 391 29.64 -6.87 5.10
CA ARG A 391 29.40 -6.86 6.55
C ARG A 391 27.97 -7.29 6.88
N ALA A 392 26.98 -6.79 6.16
CA ALA A 392 25.60 -7.21 6.31
C ALA A 392 25.42 -8.70 5.99
N MET A 393 26.10 -9.21 4.95
CA MET A 393 26.11 -10.64 4.59
C MET A 393 26.73 -11.51 5.68
N LYS A 394 27.77 -11.04 6.39
CA LYS A 394 28.31 -11.77 7.57
C LYS A 394 27.28 -11.89 8.69
N ILE A 395 26.55 -10.81 8.96
CA ILE A 395 25.47 -10.80 9.96
C ILE A 395 24.33 -11.73 9.53
N SER A 396 23.91 -11.70 8.26
CA SER A 396 22.91 -12.62 7.69
C SER A 396 23.31 -14.09 7.85
N ARG A 397 24.56 -14.45 7.53
CA ARG A 397 25.06 -15.83 7.72
C ARG A 397 24.93 -16.27 9.17
N GLN A 398 25.32 -15.43 10.12
CA GLN A 398 25.24 -15.77 11.54
C GLN A 398 23.81 -15.80 12.06
N ALA A 399 22.91 -14.94 11.57
CA ALA A 399 21.49 -14.93 11.90
C ALA A 399 20.72 -16.14 11.32
N GLY A 400 21.29 -16.83 10.33
CA GLY A 400 20.62 -17.94 9.64
C GLY A 400 19.47 -17.51 8.71
N CYS A 401 19.33 -16.21 8.42
CA CYS A 401 18.21 -15.64 7.67
C CYS A 401 18.59 -14.33 6.96
N ALA A 402 17.67 -13.75 6.19
CA ALA A 402 17.87 -12.41 5.66
C ALA A 402 17.87 -11.37 6.80
N VAL A 403 18.54 -10.24 6.62
CA VAL A 403 18.61 -9.17 7.63
C VAL A 403 18.35 -7.81 7.02
N ILE A 404 17.77 -6.91 7.83
CA ILE A 404 17.74 -5.46 7.55
C ILE A 404 18.48 -4.76 8.69
N ILE A 405 19.56 -4.07 8.36
CA ILE A 405 20.42 -3.40 9.35
C ILE A 405 20.35 -1.89 9.11
N GLY A 406 19.98 -1.12 10.14
CA GLY A 406 20.00 0.34 10.11
C GLY A 406 21.35 0.89 10.59
N ALA A 407 21.92 1.83 9.84
CA ALA A 407 23.19 2.50 10.16
C ALA A 407 23.19 3.96 9.67
N GLU A 408 24.26 4.68 9.96
CA GLU A 408 24.58 5.98 9.39
C GLU A 408 25.97 5.89 8.75
N ASP A 409 26.21 6.60 7.65
CA ASP A 409 27.49 6.65 6.97
C ASP A 409 28.29 7.93 7.32
N LYS A 410 29.51 8.04 6.80
CA LYS A 410 30.42 9.16 7.08
C LYS A 410 29.93 10.50 6.53
N GLU A 411 28.95 10.48 5.64
CA GLU A 411 28.32 11.65 5.03
C GLU A 411 26.97 11.98 5.69
N SER A 412 26.69 11.35 6.84
CA SER A 412 25.48 11.47 7.64
C SER A 412 24.20 11.11 6.89
N PHE A 413 24.29 10.19 5.92
CA PHE A 413 23.12 9.49 5.42
C PHE A 413 22.77 8.35 6.37
N ILE A 414 21.55 8.40 6.90
CA ILE A 414 20.96 7.25 7.60
C ILE A 414 20.43 6.28 6.54
N TYR A 415 20.73 4.99 6.66
CA TYR A 415 20.33 3.99 5.69
C TYR A 415 20.01 2.64 6.33
N ASN A 416 19.20 1.88 5.62
CA ASN A 416 18.97 0.47 5.85
C ASN A 416 19.68 -0.32 4.75
N ILE A 417 20.38 -1.38 5.15
CA ILE A 417 20.89 -2.40 4.23
C ILE A 417 20.17 -3.72 4.47
N TYR A 418 19.46 -4.18 3.44
CA TYR A 418 18.99 -5.55 3.35
C TYR A 418 20.11 -6.44 2.82
N ALA A 419 20.28 -7.62 3.40
CA ALA A 419 21.21 -8.65 2.93
C ALA A 419 20.66 -10.06 3.19
N ASN A 420 20.80 -10.93 2.21
CA ASN A 420 20.37 -12.33 2.27
C ASN A 420 21.50 -13.24 1.77
N ALA A 421 22.22 -13.85 2.73
CA ALA A 421 23.30 -14.80 2.44
C ALA A 421 22.81 -16.15 1.89
N TYR A 422 21.49 -16.37 1.89
CA TYR A 422 20.83 -17.60 1.47
C TYR A 422 19.95 -17.39 0.23
N ALA A 423 20.05 -16.23 -0.41
CA ALA A 423 19.29 -15.89 -1.59
C ALA A 423 19.49 -16.94 -2.70
N SER A 424 18.39 -17.37 -3.30
CA SER A 424 18.38 -18.33 -4.41
C SER A 424 17.39 -17.93 -5.50
N GLY A 425 17.62 -18.38 -6.73
CA GLY A 425 16.74 -18.05 -7.85
C GLY A 425 16.64 -16.54 -8.12
N ASN A 426 15.43 -15.99 -7.99
CA ASN A 426 15.13 -14.56 -8.17
C ASN A 426 15.17 -13.75 -6.87
N GLU A 427 15.55 -14.35 -5.73
CA GLU A 427 15.62 -13.61 -4.47
C GLU A 427 16.68 -12.51 -4.53
N THR A 428 16.36 -11.39 -3.91
CA THR A 428 17.28 -10.27 -3.77
C THR A 428 18.41 -10.65 -2.83
N THR A 429 19.65 -10.42 -3.24
CA THR A 429 20.82 -10.69 -2.40
C THR A 429 21.08 -9.54 -1.43
N HIS A 430 20.90 -8.30 -1.89
CA HIS A 430 21.08 -7.09 -1.09
C HIS A 430 20.27 -5.92 -1.67
N ARG A 431 19.95 -4.95 -0.82
CA ARG A 431 19.32 -3.68 -1.24
C ARG A 431 19.64 -2.59 -0.21
N LEU A 432 19.80 -1.36 -0.68
CA LEU A 432 19.97 -0.18 0.17
C LEU A 432 18.74 0.71 0.09
N TYR A 433 18.38 1.33 1.21
CA TYR A 433 17.41 2.41 1.25
C TYR A 433 17.94 3.51 2.18
N ARG A 434 18.05 4.74 1.68
CA ARG A 434 18.48 5.90 2.48
C ARG A 434 17.25 6.67 2.98
N LYS A 435 17.34 7.16 4.20
CA LYS A 435 16.29 7.96 4.84
C LYS A 435 16.10 9.27 4.08
N HIS A 436 14.86 9.66 3.85
CA HIS A 436 14.54 10.86 3.06
C HIS A 436 14.29 12.09 3.93
N THR A 437 13.77 11.91 5.15
CA THR A 437 13.32 13.00 6.03
C THR A 437 13.82 12.83 7.46
N MET A 438 13.81 13.91 8.26
CA MET A 438 14.32 13.90 9.64
C MET A 438 15.74 13.32 9.73
N ALA A 439 16.64 13.85 8.90
CA ALA A 439 18.03 13.41 8.74
C ALA A 439 18.95 14.64 8.60
N ASP A 440 20.25 14.44 8.72
CA ASP A 440 21.23 15.51 8.44
C ASP A 440 21.50 15.65 6.94
N ASN A 441 21.49 14.53 6.21
CA ASN A 441 21.60 14.47 4.75
C ASN A 441 20.46 13.67 4.12
N SER A 442 20.09 13.97 2.86
CA SER A 442 18.94 13.36 2.18
C SER A 442 19.11 13.25 0.67
N LEU A 443 18.60 12.16 0.09
CA LEU A 443 18.50 11.99 -1.36
C LEU A 443 17.58 13.01 -2.02
N LEU A 444 16.67 13.64 -1.26
CA LEU A 444 15.78 14.69 -1.78
C LEU A 444 16.52 15.96 -2.23
N SER A 445 17.78 16.14 -1.82
CA SER A 445 18.65 17.22 -2.32
C SER A 445 19.44 16.84 -3.57
N SER A 446 19.39 15.58 -4.01
CA SER A 446 20.21 15.10 -5.12
C SER A 446 19.63 15.53 -6.47
N SER A 447 20.49 15.98 -7.39
CA SER A 447 20.08 16.39 -8.74
C SER A 447 19.65 15.23 -9.63
N ASP A 448 20.18 14.03 -9.37
CA ASP A 448 19.87 12.77 -10.05
C ASP A 448 18.76 11.98 -9.35
N TYR A 449 18.07 12.57 -8.36
CA TYR A 449 17.02 11.86 -7.60
C TYR A 449 15.93 11.31 -8.52
N LYS A 450 15.54 12.07 -9.55
CA LYS A 450 14.56 11.63 -10.56
C LYS A 450 14.99 10.34 -11.26
N ASP A 451 16.26 10.26 -11.66
CA ASP A 451 16.81 9.16 -12.46
C ASP A 451 17.06 7.91 -11.62
N THR A 452 17.10 8.05 -10.29
CA THR A 452 17.36 6.96 -9.34
C THR A 452 16.08 6.41 -8.66
N LEU A 453 14.90 7.01 -8.90
CA LEU A 453 13.65 6.59 -8.27
C LEU A 453 13.31 5.12 -8.51
N GLU A 454 13.55 4.60 -9.72
CA GLU A 454 13.27 3.20 -10.04
C GLU A 454 14.14 2.24 -9.25
N ASP A 455 15.43 2.56 -9.05
CA ASP A 455 16.35 1.74 -8.28
C ASP A 455 16.08 1.82 -6.78
N ILE A 456 15.87 3.05 -6.26
CA ILE A 456 15.57 3.30 -4.84
C ILE A 456 14.32 2.53 -4.41
N PHE A 457 13.27 2.55 -5.24
CA PHE A 457 11.99 1.91 -4.93
C PHE A 457 11.82 0.53 -5.57
N ASN A 458 12.91 -0.12 -5.99
CA ASN A 458 12.86 -1.50 -6.48
C ASN A 458 12.65 -2.49 -5.33
N PRO A 459 11.50 -3.21 -5.24
CA PRO A 459 11.21 -4.07 -4.10
C PRO A 459 12.25 -5.18 -3.89
N ILE A 460 12.48 -5.53 -2.64
CA ILE A 460 13.21 -6.73 -2.26
C ILE A 460 12.33 -7.94 -2.55
N ILE A 461 12.87 -8.98 -3.17
CA ILE A 461 12.21 -10.28 -3.34
C ILE A 461 12.78 -11.25 -2.31
N LEU A 462 11.93 -11.77 -1.42
CA LEU A 462 12.25 -12.83 -0.46
C LEU A 462 11.14 -13.86 -0.48
N LYS A 463 11.43 -15.10 -0.88
CA LYS A 463 10.44 -16.16 -1.07
C LYS A 463 9.19 -15.72 -1.85
N ASN A 464 9.40 -15.06 -3.00
CA ASN A 464 8.34 -14.49 -3.85
C ASN A 464 7.48 -13.39 -3.18
N VAL A 465 7.83 -12.92 -1.98
CA VAL A 465 7.20 -11.77 -1.32
C VAL A 465 8.01 -10.51 -1.65
N ARG A 466 7.32 -9.45 -2.04
CA ARG A 466 7.88 -8.12 -2.32
C ARG A 466 7.90 -7.27 -1.06
N ILE A 467 9.09 -6.83 -0.65
CA ILE A 467 9.31 -6.07 0.58
C ILE A 467 9.84 -4.67 0.24
N GLY A 468 9.20 -3.66 0.80
CA GLY A 468 9.63 -2.25 0.76
C GLY A 468 10.19 -1.82 2.10
N MET A 469 11.14 -0.89 2.08
CA MET A 469 11.76 -0.34 3.29
C MET A 469 11.37 1.13 3.49
N THR A 470 11.16 1.52 4.74
CA THR A 470 11.12 2.93 5.15
C THR A 470 11.92 3.10 6.44
N ILE A 471 12.40 4.31 6.72
CA ILE A 471 13.16 4.59 7.94
C ILE A 471 12.43 5.67 8.73
N CYS A 472 11.97 5.30 9.93
CA CYS A 472 11.43 6.21 10.93
C CYS A 472 10.39 7.18 10.35
N TYR A 473 10.72 8.48 10.33
CA TYR A 473 9.83 9.56 9.93
C TYR A 473 9.37 9.51 8.47
N ASP A 474 10.03 8.75 7.60
CA ASP A 474 9.54 8.54 6.23
C ASP A 474 8.12 7.95 6.23
N SER A 475 7.76 7.14 7.23
CA SER A 475 6.39 6.62 7.39
C SER A 475 5.34 7.72 7.59
N ASN A 476 5.72 8.93 8.02
CA ASN A 476 4.79 10.05 8.15
C ASN A 476 4.39 10.64 6.80
N HIS A 477 5.10 10.35 5.72
CA HIS A 477 4.86 10.90 4.40
C HIS A 477 4.39 9.81 3.43
N ALA A 478 3.10 9.82 3.09
CA ALA A 478 2.47 8.75 2.31
C ALA A 478 3.17 8.46 0.97
N ALA A 479 3.78 9.47 0.32
CA ALA A 479 4.51 9.32 -0.95
C ALA A 479 5.56 8.19 -0.92
N PHE A 480 6.34 8.07 0.17
CA PHE A 480 7.40 7.04 0.24
C PHE A 480 6.81 5.63 0.32
N SER A 481 5.78 5.42 1.15
CA SER A 481 5.06 4.14 1.17
C SER A 481 4.35 3.85 -0.15
N ARG A 482 3.81 4.89 -0.79
CA ARG A 482 3.06 4.76 -2.03
C ARG A 482 3.94 4.40 -3.22
N ALA A 483 5.21 4.84 -3.22
CA ALA A 483 6.18 4.43 -4.21
C ALA A 483 6.43 2.92 -4.23
N TRP A 484 6.42 2.28 -3.07
CA TRP A 484 6.41 0.82 -2.94
C TRP A 484 5.08 0.22 -3.37
N GLY A 485 3.96 0.80 -2.94
CA GLY A 485 2.62 0.35 -3.31
C GLY A 485 2.34 0.31 -4.81
N LYS A 486 2.79 1.33 -5.56
CA LYS A 486 2.69 1.37 -7.04
C LYS A 486 3.51 0.27 -7.73
N ARG A 487 4.48 -0.34 -7.01
CA ARG A 487 5.29 -1.47 -7.47
C ARG A 487 4.82 -2.80 -6.89
N GLY A 488 3.61 -2.81 -6.33
CA GLY A 488 2.93 -4.00 -5.83
C GLY A 488 3.55 -4.59 -4.58
N VAL A 489 4.10 -3.79 -3.68
CA VAL A 489 4.70 -4.35 -2.45
C VAL A 489 3.69 -5.17 -1.63
N ASP A 490 4.14 -6.29 -1.06
CA ASP A 490 3.33 -7.16 -0.19
C ASP A 490 3.58 -6.83 1.30
N ILE A 491 4.77 -6.32 1.64
CA ILE A 491 5.17 -5.91 2.99
C ILE A 491 5.95 -4.60 2.98
N ILE A 492 5.62 -3.65 3.85
CA ILE A 492 6.48 -2.49 4.16
C ILE A 492 7.07 -2.66 5.55
N ILE A 493 8.39 -2.52 5.69
CA ILE A 493 9.10 -2.59 6.96
C ILE A 493 9.69 -1.22 7.31
N ASN A 494 9.36 -0.71 8.49
CA ASN A 494 9.82 0.56 9.02
C ASN A 494 10.83 0.36 10.17
N SER A 495 12.11 0.68 9.93
CA SER A 495 13.12 0.75 10.99
C SER A 495 13.05 2.14 11.64
N THR A 496 12.56 2.21 12.87
CA THR A 496 12.48 3.45 13.66
C THR A 496 13.61 3.47 14.70
N GLY A 497 14.07 4.66 15.08
CA GLY A 497 14.85 4.88 16.30
C GLY A 497 13.98 4.62 17.54
N GLY A 498 13.85 5.57 18.46
CA GLY A 498 13.02 5.38 19.66
C GLY A 498 12.29 6.63 20.12
N ASN A 499 11.61 6.50 21.27
CA ASN A 499 10.92 7.61 21.96
C ASN A 499 9.83 8.32 21.15
N VAL A 500 9.12 7.55 20.33
CA VAL A 500 8.04 8.08 19.50
C VAL A 500 6.71 8.09 20.26
N VAL A 501 5.76 8.90 19.79
CA VAL A 501 4.40 8.90 20.36
C VAL A 501 3.65 7.69 19.82
N HIS A 502 3.37 6.72 20.70
CA HIS A 502 2.72 5.44 20.36
C HIS A 502 1.55 5.61 19.39
N GLN A 503 0.55 6.41 19.76
CA GLN A 503 -0.68 6.57 18.97
C GLN A 503 -0.42 7.15 17.58
N LYS A 504 0.61 7.99 17.44
CA LYS A 504 0.98 8.59 16.15
C LYS A 504 1.62 7.55 15.23
N TRP A 505 2.58 6.78 15.75
CA TRP A 505 3.24 5.72 14.97
C TRP A 505 2.29 4.58 14.64
N TYR A 506 1.42 4.19 15.59
CA TYR A 506 0.35 3.22 15.37
C TYR A 506 -0.51 3.64 14.16
N ARG A 507 -1.01 4.89 14.17
CA ARG A 507 -1.91 5.38 13.11
C ARG A 507 -1.24 5.45 11.74
N TYR A 508 0.00 5.93 11.65
CA TYR A 508 0.69 5.99 10.36
C TYR A 508 0.95 4.60 9.79
N ASN A 509 1.47 3.67 10.59
CA ASN A 509 1.77 2.32 10.09
C ASN A 509 0.49 1.57 9.70
N LYS A 510 -0.60 1.66 10.48
CA LYS A 510 -1.92 1.15 10.10
C LYS A 510 -2.40 1.76 8.78
N THR A 511 -2.29 3.08 8.65
CA THR A 511 -2.72 3.78 7.43
C THR A 511 -1.87 3.40 6.22
N ARG A 512 -0.55 3.22 6.36
CA ARG A 512 0.32 2.79 5.23
C ARG A 512 -0.03 1.41 4.74
N SER A 513 -0.40 0.52 5.64
CA SER A 513 -0.92 -0.79 5.31
C SER A 513 -2.22 -0.70 4.49
N LEU A 514 -3.21 0.05 4.99
CA LEU A 514 -4.50 0.26 4.30
C LEU A 514 -4.33 0.90 2.90
N GLU A 515 -3.51 1.94 2.78
CA GLU A 515 -3.28 2.69 1.53
C GLU A 515 -2.65 1.84 0.43
N ASN A 516 -1.81 0.88 0.80
CA ASN A 516 -1.03 0.07 -0.12
C ASN A 516 -1.48 -1.39 -0.20
N ASN A 517 -2.51 -1.76 0.58
CA ASN A 517 -3.02 -3.13 0.67
C ASN A 517 -1.92 -4.16 0.93
N CYS A 518 -1.06 -3.86 1.90
CA CYS A 518 0.14 -4.64 2.22
C CYS A 518 0.29 -4.80 3.73
N PHE A 519 1.07 -5.77 4.20
CA PHE A 519 1.46 -5.78 5.61
C PHE A 519 2.36 -4.58 5.93
N SER A 520 2.29 -4.07 7.16
CA SER A 520 3.20 -3.03 7.64
C SER A 520 3.81 -3.43 8.98
N PHE A 521 5.14 -3.53 9.05
CA PHE A 521 5.87 -3.85 10.27
C PHE A 521 6.75 -2.70 10.71
N CYS A 522 6.90 -2.50 12.01
CA CYS A 522 7.74 -1.46 12.58
C CYS A 522 8.52 -1.98 13.78
N THR A 523 9.83 -1.74 13.80
CA THR A 523 10.70 -1.98 14.95
C THR A 523 11.37 -0.71 15.43
N MET A 524 11.87 -0.69 16.67
CA MET A 524 12.39 0.50 17.33
C MET A 524 13.69 0.23 18.10
N GLY A 525 14.59 1.21 18.08
CA GLY A 525 15.72 1.32 18.98
C GLY A 525 15.33 2.05 20.27
N TYR A 526 16.22 2.05 21.25
CA TYR A 526 15.99 2.77 22.50
C TYR A 526 17.30 3.22 23.17
N SER A 527 17.38 4.53 23.49
CA SER A 527 18.57 5.16 24.07
C SER A 527 18.38 5.75 25.49
N HIS A 528 17.13 6.00 25.89
CA HIS A 528 16.66 6.49 27.21
C HIS A 528 16.86 5.51 28.38
N SER A 529 16.75 5.89 29.66
CA SER A 529 16.36 4.96 30.76
C SER A 529 15.01 5.32 31.38
N ASP A 530 14.52 6.54 31.13
CA ASP A 530 13.54 7.14 32.05
C ASP A 530 12.08 6.86 31.65
N LYS A 531 11.80 6.47 30.39
CA LYS A 531 10.50 5.95 29.92
C LYS A 531 10.66 5.11 28.66
N ILE A 532 10.34 3.81 28.72
CA ILE A 532 10.27 2.92 27.56
C ILE A 532 9.04 3.30 26.72
N ASN A 533 9.25 4.11 25.68
CA ASN A 533 8.27 4.46 24.64
C ASN A 533 8.75 3.90 23.28
N SER A 534 9.10 2.61 23.27
CA SER A 534 9.50 1.87 22.07
C SER A 534 8.62 0.62 21.99
N TYR A 535 8.18 0.31 20.78
CA TYR A 535 7.18 -0.72 20.49
C TYR A 535 7.52 -1.41 19.19
N THR A 536 7.00 -2.62 19.02
CA THR A 536 6.88 -3.25 17.71
C THR A 536 5.43 -3.18 17.24
N PHE A 537 5.24 -3.03 15.93
CA PHE A 537 3.91 -3.10 15.32
C PHE A 537 3.94 -4.05 14.14
N GLY A 538 2.84 -4.77 13.94
CA GLY A 538 2.52 -5.45 12.70
C GLY A 538 1.08 -5.17 12.34
N PHE A 539 0.80 -4.72 11.12
CA PHE A 539 -0.55 -4.52 10.61
C PHE A 539 -0.78 -5.40 9.38
N THR A 540 -1.95 -6.03 9.31
CA THR A 540 -2.42 -6.77 8.13
C THR A 540 -2.86 -5.80 7.03
N PRO A 541 -2.94 -6.21 5.75
CA PRO A 541 -3.46 -5.39 4.66
C PRO A 541 -4.82 -4.69 4.93
N ASN A 542 -5.65 -5.28 5.79
CA ASN A 542 -6.94 -4.74 6.22
C ASN A 542 -6.83 -3.81 7.45
N GLY A 543 -5.61 -3.47 7.88
CA GLY A 543 -5.34 -2.57 9.00
C GLY A 543 -5.51 -3.19 10.38
N ALA A 544 -5.75 -4.50 10.49
CA ALA A 544 -5.83 -5.18 11.79
C ALA A 544 -4.44 -5.33 12.42
N LEU A 545 -4.34 -5.20 13.74
CA LEU A 545 -3.09 -5.37 14.48
C LEU A 545 -2.75 -6.86 14.62
N LEU A 546 -1.55 -7.23 14.16
CA LEU A 546 -0.93 -8.52 14.45
C LEU A 546 -0.23 -8.48 15.81
N THR A 547 -0.24 -9.60 16.51
CA THR A 547 0.46 -9.74 17.79
C THR A 547 1.81 -10.43 17.60
N GLY A 548 2.89 -9.71 17.87
CA GLY A 548 4.24 -10.29 17.85
C GLY A 548 4.49 -11.19 19.07
N LYS A 549 5.00 -12.40 18.84
CA LYS A 549 5.37 -13.34 19.91
C LYS A 549 6.78 -13.03 20.41
N PRO A 550 6.96 -12.55 21.65
CA PRO A 550 8.29 -12.25 22.17
C PRO A 550 9.06 -13.55 22.46
N ILE A 551 10.34 -13.61 22.08
CA ILE A 551 11.18 -14.80 22.34
C ILE A 551 11.58 -14.94 23.82
N TYR A 552 11.58 -13.83 24.56
CA TYR A 552 11.72 -13.82 26.01
C TYR A 552 10.39 -13.42 26.66
N PRO A 553 9.96 -14.10 27.75
CA PRO A 553 8.71 -13.77 28.43
C PRO A 553 8.63 -12.31 28.86
N VAL A 554 7.50 -11.66 28.57
CA VAL A 554 7.20 -10.28 28.96
C VAL A 554 6.20 -10.31 30.12
N LYS A 555 6.49 -9.59 31.21
CA LYS A 555 5.68 -9.58 32.44
C LYS A 555 4.67 -8.42 32.51
N THR A 556 4.64 -7.57 31.50
CA THR A 556 3.84 -6.34 31.44
C THR A 556 3.19 -6.21 30.07
N ASP A 557 2.14 -5.40 29.94
CA ASP A 557 1.50 -5.12 28.64
C ASP A 557 2.36 -4.26 27.69
N LYS A 558 3.56 -3.86 28.13
CA LYS A 558 4.54 -3.12 27.33
C LYS A 558 5.59 -4.06 26.77
N ASP A 559 5.99 -3.81 25.54
CA ASP A 559 7.11 -4.50 24.93
C ASP A 559 8.38 -4.33 25.78
N MET A 560 8.99 -5.45 26.14
CA MET A 560 10.31 -5.51 26.76
C MET A 560 11.38 -5.19 25.71
N VAL A 561 12.17 -4.15 25.98
CA VAL A 561 13.40 -3.81 25.24
C VAL A 561 14.40 -4.98 25.32
N ASN A 562 15.30 -5.08 24.35
CA ASN A 562 16.29 -6.15 24.23
C ASN A 562 15.67 -7.52 23.94
N ASN A 563 14.55 -7.53 23.19
CA ASN A 563 13.80 -8.73 22.83
C ASN A 563 13.52 -8.75 21.32
N ILE A 564 13.27 -9.94 20.78
CA ILE A 564 12.83 -10.14 19.39
C ILE A 564 11.35 -10.49 19.44
N TYR A 565 10.54 -9.76 18.68
CA TYR A 565 9.13 -10.05 18.49
C TYR A 565 8.94 -10.73 17.15
N VAL A 566 8.47 -11.98 17.17
CA VAL A 566 8.26 -12.79 15.98
C VAL A 566 6.83 -12.61 15.49
N TYR A 567 6.70 -12.12 14.27
CA TYR A 567 5.45 -12.00 13.54
C TYR A 567 5.41 -13.06 12.44
N ASP A 568 4.25 -13.65 12.19
CA ASP A 568 4.04 -14.62 11.13
C ASP A 568 2.92 -14.11 10.23
N THR A 569 3.19 -13.93 8.93
CA THR A 569 2.17 -13.40 8.01
C THR A 569 1.01 -14.37 7.79
N SER A 570 1.16 -15.66 8.15
CA SER A 570 0.06 -16.63 8.14
C SER A 570 -0.96 -16.42 9.26
N ASP A 571 -0.64 -15.60 10.28
CA ASP A 571 -1.60 -15.21 11.32
C ASP A 571 -2.67 -14.21 10.80
N PHE A 572 -2.68 -13.92 9.49
CA PHE A 572 -3.67 -13.03 8.87
C PHE A 572 -5.03 -13.71 8.73
N ASP A 573 -6.01 -13.23 9.49
CA ASP A 573 -7.38 -13.76 9.57
C ASP A 573 -8.40 -13.01 8.70
N GLY A 574 -7.95 -12.06 7.87
CA GLY A 574 -8.83 -11.25 7.01
C GLY A 574 -9.63 -10.17 7.72
N ARG A 575 -9.53 -10.02 9.04
CA ARG A 575 -10.36 -9.06 9.77
C ARG A 575 -9.90 -7.61 9.56
N TYR A 576 -10.85 -6.70 9.75
CA TYR A 576 -10.57 -5.28 9.96
C TYR A 576 -10.56 -4.98 11.46
N GLU A 577 -9.86 -3.93 11.86
CA GLU A 577 -9.98 -3.36 13.19
C GLU A 577 -10.35 -1.87 13.11
N PRO A 578 -11.30 -1.40 13.92
CA PRO A 578 -11.70 -0.01 13.92
C PRO A 578 -10.58 0.91 14.38
N ASP A 579 -10.69 2.19 14.05
CA ASP A 579 -9.85 3.24 14.62
C ASP A 579 -9.95 3.21 16.16
N ILE A 580 -8.82 2.97 16.82
CA ILE A 580 -8.71 2.90 18.29
C ILE A 580 -9.06 4.22 19.01
N SER A 581 -9.27 5.28 18.24
CA SER A 581 -9.67 6.61 18.69
C SER A 581 -10.98 7.08 18.05
N ILE A 582 -11.83 6.15 17.58
CA ILE A 582 -13.11 6.48 16.96
C ILE A 582 -14.00 7.32 17.89
N GLU A 583 -13.94 7.02 19.20
CA GLU A 583 -14.67 7.74 20.25
C GLU A 583 -14.00 9.07 20.68
N GLN A 584 -13.00 9.57 19.94
CA GLN A 584 -12.36 10.85 20.27
C GLN A 584 -13.39 11.97 20.29
N ALA A 585 -13.65 12.53 21.48
CA ALA A 585 -14.57 13.64 21.67
C ALA A 585 -14.21 14.84 20.79
N ALA A 586 -15.23 15.39 20.11
CA ALA A 586 -15.10 16.64 19.39
C ALA A 586 -14.98 17.81 20.40
N THR A 587 -14.11 18.77 20.12
CA THR A 587 -13.84 19.90 21.02
C THR A 587 -14.01 21.23 20.28
N PRO A 588 -14.50 22.29 20.94
CA PRO A 588 -14.56 23.61 20.34
C PRO A 588 -13.18 24.09 19.91
N ASN A 589 -13.12 24.79 18.80
CA ASN A 589 -11.91 25.44 18.36
C ASN A 589 -11.87 26.90 18.83
N ALA A 590 -11.39 27.14 20.04
CA ALA A 590 -11.38 28.47 20.66
C ALA A 590 -10.56 29.51 19.88
N THR A 591 -9.56 29.08 19.11
CA THR A 591 -8.71 29.94 18.27
C THR A 591 -9.18 30.01 16.82
N GLY A 592 -10.35 29.44 16.50
CA GLY A 592 -10.89 29.42 15.15
C GLY A 592 -11.24 30.83 14.65
N THR A 593 -10.59 31.23 13.56
CA THR A 593 -10.72 32.55 12.90
C THR A 593 -11.64 32.52 11.69
N TRP A 594 -11.99 31.33 11.20
CA TRP A 594 -12.84 31.14 10.03
C TRP A 594 -13.76 29.94 10.24
N SER A 595 -14.95 29.95 9.64
CA SER A 595 -15.93 28.87 9.76
C SER A 595 -16.30 28.30 8.41
N ILE A 596 -16.63 27.01 8.38
CA ILE A 596 -17.17 26.35 7.20
C ILE A 596 -18.37 25.47 7.57
N SER A 597 -19.44 25.58 6.79
CA SER A 597 -20.58 24.67 6.91
C SER A 597 -20.30 23.36 6.17
N PRO A 598 -20.62 22.18 6.77
CA PRO A 598 -20.51 20.89 6.09
C PRO A 598 -21.60 20.67 5.03
N ASN A 599 -22.63 21.53 4.98
CA ASN A 599 -23.75 21.37 4.06
C ASN A 599 -23.27 21.41 2.59
N ALA A 600 -23.56 20.35 1.84
CA ALA A 600 -23.12 20.19 0.45
C ALA A 600 -23.55 21.36 -0.47
N GLY A 601 -24.74 21.92 -0.25
CA GLY A 601 -25.23 23.10 -0.98
C GLY A 601 -24.38 24.34 -0.70
N ARG A 602 -24.07 24.62 0.58
CA ARG A 602 -23.19 25.73 0.98
C ARG A 602 -21.76 25.55 0.47
N ILE A 603 -21.22 24.33 0.53
CA ILE A 603 -19.91 24.00 -0.05
C ILE A 603 -19.93 24.28 -1.56
N SER A 604 -20.97 23.84 -2.27
CA SER A 604 -21.10 24.05 -3.72
C SER A 604 -21.15 25.55 -4.08
N VAL A 605 -21.86 26.36 -3.29
CA VAL A 605 -21.88 27.83 -3.48
C VAL A 605 -20.49 28.42 -3.23
N LEU A 606 -19.81 28.00 -2.17
CA LEU A 606 -18.46 28.47 -1.85
C LEU A 606 -17.44 28.11 -2.95
N LEU A 607 -17.47 26.88 -3.46
CA LEU A 607 -16.60 26.44 -4.55
C LEU A 607 -16.89 27.19 -5.86
N LYS A 608 -18.16 27.47 -6.16
CA LYS A 608 -18.54 28.32 -7.32
C LYS A 608 -18.06 29.76 -7.19
N ALA A 609 -17.93 30.27 -5.97
CA ALA A 609 -17.37 31.59 -5.69
C ALA A 609 -15.84 31.59 -5.61
N SER A 610 -15.19 30.43 -5.73
CA SER A 610 -13.75 30.26 -5.67
C SER A 610 -13.12 30.24 -7.06
N GLU A 611 -11.85 30.64 -7.17
CA GLU A 611 -11.04 30.44 -8.36
C GLU A 611 -10.77 28.94 -8.55
N CYS A 612 -11.19 28.36 -9.67
CA CYS A 612 -10.85 26.99 -10.03
C CYS A 612 -9.44 26.96 -10.64
N ILE A 613 -8.52 26.24 -9.99
CA ILE A 613 -7.14 26.06 -10.46
C ILE A 613 -7.08 24.85 -11.41
N THR A 614 -7.61 23.72 -10.93
CA THR A 614 -7.80 22.50 -11.73
C THR A 614 -8.95 21.69 -11.14
N ASP A 615 -9.34 20.60 -11.78
CA ASP A 615 -10.38 19.73 -11.24
C ASP A 615 -10.03 19.27 -9.81
N GLY A 616 -10.99 19.43 -8.90
CA GLY A 616 -10.81 19.19 -7.46
C GLY A 616 -9.94 20.21 -6.70
N LEU A 617 -9.37 21.25 -7.33
CA LEU A 617 -8.50 22.23 -6.67
C LEU A 617 -9.01 23.66 -6.85
N TYR A 618 -9.34 24.31 -5.74
CA TYR A 618 -9.91 25.66 -5.75
C TYR A 618 -9.19 26.58 -4.78
N ARG A 619 -9.20 27.88 -5.08
CA ARG A 619 -8.67 28.94 -4.24
C ARG A 619 -9.76 29.95 -3.89
N TYR A 620 -9.87 30.24 -2.60
CA TYR A 620 -10.73 31.28 -2.07
C TYR A 620 -9.92 32.28 -1.24
N THR A 621 -9.97 33.56 -1.60
CA THR A 621 -9.23 34.61 -0.91
C THR A 621 -10.11 35.28 0.14
N ILE A 622 -9.63 35.33 1.38
CA ILE A 622 -10.30 35.99 2.50
C ILE A 622 -9.27 36.57 3.47
N ASP A 623 -9.43 37.85 3.83
CA ASP A 623 -8.58 38.57 4.80
C ASP A 623 -7.07 38.38 4.55
N GLY A 624 -6.63 38.46 3.29
CA GLY A 624 -5.22 38.29 2.89
C GLY A 624 -4.69 36.84 2.96
N ASN A 625 -5.54 35.87 3.30
CA ASN A 625 -5.25 34.44 3.26
C ASN A 625 -5.84 33.82 1.98
N ASN A 626 -5.21 32.75 1.49
CA ASN A 626 -5.71 31.97 0.36
C ASN A 626 -6.10 30.57 0.85
N VAL A 627 -7.39 30.32 1.04
CA VAL A 627 -7.89 28.99 1.38
C VAL A 627 -7.83 28.12 0.13
N ILE A 628 -7.08 27.02 0.23
CA ILE A 628 -6.90 26.04 -0.84
C ILE A 628 -7.79 24.84 -0.54
N PHE A 629 -8.85 24.67 -1.32
CA PHE A 629 -9.75 23.53 -1.23
C PHE A 629 -9.25 22.40 -2.11
N CYS A 630 -8.93 21.26 -1.49
CA CYS A 630 -8.59 20.02 -2.18
C CYS A 630 -9.80 19.07 -2.05
N CYS A 631 -10.67 19.04 -3.06
CA CYS A 631 -11.85 18.19 -3.10
C CYS A 631 -11.48 16.79 -3.58
N ILE A 632 -11.77 15.79 -2.76
CA ILE A 632 -11.48 14.37 -3.03
C ILE A 632 -12.76 13.57 -2.79
N ASP A 633 -13.18 12.76 -3.75
CA ASP A 633 -14.47 12.07 -3.65
C ASP A 633 -14.33 10.67 -3.05
N SER A 634 -15.21 10.37 -2.10
CA SER A 634 -15.43 9.06 -1.51
C SER A 634 -14.12 8.34 -1.15
N VAL A 635 -13.94 7.13 -1.69
CA VAL A 635 -12.83 6.22 -1.44
C VAL A 635 -11.46 6.78 -1.86
N ASP A 636 -11.41 7.81 -2.71
CA ASP A 636 -10.16 8.33 -3.27
C ASP A 636 -9.24 8.95 -2.23
N ILE A 637 -9.76 9.32 -1.05
CA ILE A 637 -8.95 9.82 0.08
C ILE A 637 -7.93 8.77 0.56
N LYS A 638 -8.25 7.47 0.38
CA LYS A 638 -7.36 6.34 0.65
C LYS A 638 -6.22 6.22 -0.35
N THR A 639 -6.29 6.90 -1.50
CA THR A 639 -5.27 6.85 -2.56
C THR A 639 -4.33 8.05 -2.44
N PRO A 640 -3.11 7.90 -1.88
CA PRO A 640 -2.27 9.05 -1.55
C PRO A 640 -1.88 9.90 -2.75
N ASP A 641 -1.65 9.28 -3.91
CA ASP A 641 -1.28 9.99 -5.14
C ASP A 641 -2.37 10.97 -5.61
N LYS A 642 -3.66 10.62 -5.48
CA LYS A 642 -4.77 11.53 -5.80
C LYS A 642 -4.78 12.77 -4.90
N VAL A 643 -4.51 12.59 -3.61
CA VAL A 643 -4.45 13.70 -2.64
C VAL A 643 -3.21 14.56 -2.85
N LEU A 644 -2.04 13.92 -3.00
CA LEU A 644 -0.76 14.60 -3.17
C LEU A 644 -0.71 15.42 -4.46
N ARG A 645 -1.35 14.94 -5.54
CA ARG A 645 -1.53 15.70 -6.79
C ARG A 645 -2.13 17.09 -6.57
N LEU A 646 -3.13 17.20 -5.69
CA LEU A 646 -3.77 18.48 -5.38
C LEU A 646 -2.90 19.33 -4.43
N LEU A 647 -2.35 18.71 -3.38
CA LEU A 647 -1.56 19.42 -2.36
C LEU A 647 -0.25 20.01 -2.89
N TYR A 648 0.37 19.36 -3.87
CA TYR A 648 1.63 19.74 -4.50
C TYR A 648 1.46 20.22 -5.94
N HIS A 649 0.25 20.60 -6.35
CA HIS A 649 0.00 21.09 -7.71
C HIS A 649 0.92 22.27 -8.06
N PRO A 650 1.57 22.28 -9.25
CA PRO A 650 2.57 23.30 -9.60
C PRO A 650 2.08 24.75 -9.50
N GLU A 651 0.81 25.00 -9.84
CA GLU A 651 0.21 26.35 -9.79
C GLU A 651 0.11 26.92 -8.37
N LEU A 652 0.23 26.09 -7.32
CA LEU A 652 0.23 26.56 -5.93
C LEU A 652 1.53 27.29 -5.53
N LYS A 653 2.63 27.13 -6.29
CA LYS A 653 3.96 27.68 -5.92
C LYS A 653 3.94 29.21 -5.78
N GLY A 654 3.23 29.91 -6.67
CA GLY A 654 3.15 31.37 -6.68
C GLY A 654 2.19 31.98 -5.65
N ILE A 655 1.39 31.16 -4.94
CA ILE A 655 0.32 31.65 -4.07
C ILE A 655 0.84 31.85 -2.65
N PRO A 656 0.83 33.09 -2.09
CA PRO A 656 1.25 33.34 -0.71
C PRO A 656 0.14 32.97 0.29
N ASN A 657 0.49 32.87 1.58
CA ASN A 657 -0.47 32.71 2.70
C ASN A 657 -1.52 31.60 2.52
N LYS A 658 -1.13 30.46 1.94
CA LYS A 658 -2.02 29.32 1.71
C LYS A 658 -2.56 28.72 3.01
N ARG A 659 -3.84 28.33 3.02
CA ARG A 659 -4.56 27.66 4.11
C ARG A 659 -5.27 26.44 3.56
N TYR A 660 -4.78 25.24 3.85
CA TYR A 660 -5.24 24.02 3.19
C TYR A 660 -6.43 23.39 3.92
N LEU A 661 -7.48 23.09 3.17
CA LEU A 661 -8.63 22.28 3.59
C LEU A 661 -8.86 21.18 2.56
N ILE A 662 -8.74 19.92 2.98
CA ILE A 662 -9.19 18.78 2.18
C ILE A 662 -10.68 18.59 2.45
N ILE A 663 -11.49 18.52 1.39
CA ILE A 663 -12.92 18.24 1.49
C ILE A 663 -13.15 16.86 0.90
N ASN A 664 -13.45 15.88 1.75
CA ASN A 664 -13.78 14.53 1.34
C ASN A 664 -15.30 14.34 1.29
N ARG A 665 -15.85 14.19 0.08
CA ARG A 665 -17.29 14.18 -0.18
C ARG A 665 -17.78 12.76 -0.42
N TRP A 666 -18.85 12.37 0.25
CA TRP A 666 -19.46 11.05 0.15
C TRP A 666 -20.93 11.18 -0.25
N PRO A 667 -21.40 10.40 -1.23
CA PRO A 667 -22.82 10.38 -1.57
C PRO A 667 -23.66 9.72 -0.45
N VAL A 668 -23.08 8.74 0.24
CA VAL A 668 -23.70 7.96 1.33
C VAL A 668 -22.64 7.66 2.39
N HIS A 669 -23.02 7.71 3.66
CA HIS A 669 -22.18 7.25 4.78
C HIS A 669 -22.28 5.73 5.01
N ASP A 670 -21.13 5.07 5.19
CA ASP A 670 -21.05 3.68 5.66
C ASP A 670 -20.28 3.65 6.98
N ASP A 671 -20.96 3.38 8.10
CA ASP A 671 -20.33 3.35 9.43
C ASP A 671 -19.24 2.26 9.52
N GLY A 672 -19.44 1.10 8.89
CA GLY A 672 -18.51 -0.01 8.93
C GLY A 672 -17.20 0.30 8.22
N GLN A 673 -17.25 0.80 7.00
CA GLN A 673 -16.06 1.24 6.27
C GLN A 673 -15.42 2.47 6.92
N PHE A 674 -16.24 3.39 7.43
CA PHE A 674 -15.72 4.59 8.07
C PHE A 674 -14.88 4.26 9.32
N ASP A 675 -15.45 3.46 10.23
CA ASP A 675 -14.80 3.12 11.49
C ASP A 675 -13.54 2.28 11.26
N ASN A 676 -13.57 1.35 10.30
CA ASN A 676 -12.48 0.43 10.03
C ASN A 676 -11.37 0.99 9.13
N ILE A 677 -11.68 1.94 8.24
CA ILE A 677 -10.76 2.39 7.19
C ILE A 677 -10.61 3.91 7.20
N TYR A 678 -11.69 4.64 7.02
CA TYR A 678 -11.60 6.05 6.64
C TYR A 678 -11.33 6.99 7.82
N SER A 679 -11.76 6.68 9.04
CA SER A 679 -11.48 7.52 10.22
C SER A 679 -9.96 7.69 10.43
N ASP A 680 -9.19 6.60 10.42
CA ASP A 680 -7.74 6.65 10.55
C ASP A 680 -7.08 7.44 9.40
N ILE A 681 -7.53 7.20 8.16
CA ILE A 681 -7.01 7.89 6.97
C ILE A 681 -7.25 9.40 7.05
N LEU A 682 -8.47 9.85 7.35
CA LEU A 682 -8.81 11.27 7.46
C LEU A 682 -7.98 11.96 8.54
N LYS A 683 -7.81 11.29 9.69
CA LYS A 683 -6.96 11.76 10.80
C LYS A 683 -5.50 11.85 10.38
N VAL A 684 -4.96 10.86 9.65
CA VAL A 684 -3.59 10.88 9.14
C VAL A 684 -3.38 11.98 8.11
N ARG A 685 -4.29 12.14 7.14
CA ARG A 685 -4.28 13.22 6.12
C ARG A 685 -4.21 14.60 6.76
N THR A 686 -4.90 14.78 7.88
CA THR A 686 -4.89 16.02 8.68
C THR A 686 -3.48 16.36 9.17
N VAL A 687 -2.83 15.44 9.89
CA VAL A 687 -1.55 15.73 10.57
C VAL A 687 -0.31 15.57 9.69
N GLU A 688 -0.34 14.67 8.71
CA GLU A 688 0.79 14.52 7.78
C GLU A 688 0.93 15.76 6.87
N ASN A 689 -0.21 16.39 6.52
CA ASN A 689 -0.24 17.54 5.62
C ASN A 689 -0.45 18.88 6.34
N PHE A 690 -0.52 18.92 7.68
CA PHE A 690 -0.70 20.17 8.45
C PHE A 690 -1.90 21.01 7.97
N CYS A 691 -3.02 20.35 7.76
CA CYS A 691 -4.24 20.94 7.19
C CYS A 691 -5.46 20.64 8.05
N ALA A 692 -6.62 21.11 7.61
CA ALA A 692 -7.91 20.58 8.05
C ALA A 692 -8.45 19.60 7.03
N VAL A 693 -9.24 18.64 7.48
CA VAL A 693 -9.96 17.67 6.65
C VAL A 693 -11.43 17.72 7.04
N LEU A 694 -12.31 17.98 6.07
CA LEU A 694 -13.75 17.96 6.21
C LEU A 694 -14.29 16.71 5.51
N TYR A 695 -14.86 15.78 6.28
CA TYR A 695 -15.68 14.68 5.79
C TYR A 695 -17.14 15.15 5.73
N THR A 696 -17.81 14.95 4.60
CA THR A 696 -19.21 15.31 4.43
C THR A 696 -19.98 14.29 3.60
N SER A 697 -21.17 13.95 4.08
CA SER A 697 -22.22 13.14 3.45
C SER A 697 -23.59 13.73 3.79
N PRO A 698 -24.68 13.33 3.13
CA PRO A 698 -26.03 13.74 3.54
C PRO A 698 -26.36 13.43 5.00
N GLU A 699 -25.85 12.31 5.54
CA GLU A 699 -26.21 11.77 6.85
C GLU A 699 -25.24 12.21 7.96
N LYS A 700 -23.96 12.41 7.63
CA LYS A 700 -22.90 12.62 8.62
C LYS A 700 -21.85 13.62 8.12
N SER A 701 -21.36 14.45 9.04
CA SER A 701 -20.21 15.30 8.80
C SER A 701 -19.25 15.24 9.97
N MET A 702 -17.95 15.31 9.67
CA MET A 702 -16.89 15.40 10.66
C MET A 702 -15.79 16.32 10.15
N CYS A 703 -15.14 17.05 11.04
CA CYS A 703 -14.00 17.87 10.68
C CYS A 703 -12.83 17.62 11.63
N PHE A 704 -11.65 17.40 11.04
CA PHE A 704 -10.40 17.22 11.75
C PHE A 704 -9.47 18.39 11.43
N GLN A 705 -8.73 18.86 12.44
CA GLN A 705 -7.69 19.88 12.25
C GLN A 705 -6.40 19.50 12.96
N ALA A 706 -5.27 19.75 12.29
CA ALA A 706 -3.96 19.52 12.89
C ALA A 706 -3.77 20.44 14.11
N GLY A 707 -3.30 19.90 15.22
CA GLY A 707 -2.86 20.68 16.38
C GLY A 707 -1.42 21.17 16.22
N LYS A 708 -1.00 22.14 17.06
CA LYS A 708 0.35 22.70 17.02
C LYS A 708 1.45 21.65 17.26
N ASN A 709 1.14 20.62 18.05
CA ASN A 709 2.03 19.50 18.35
C ASN A 709 1.83 18.31 17.40
N LYS A 710 1.18 18.52 16.23
CA LYS A 710 0.90 17.49 15.22
C LYS A 710 0.02 16.35 15.75
N ASN A 711 -0.83 16.63 16.74
CA ASN A 711 -1.95 15.79 17.15
C ASN A 711 -3.19 16.12 16.31
N VAL A 712 -4.17 15.21 16.26
CA VAL A 712 -5.43 15.46 15.56
C VAL A 712 -6.47 15.99 16.54
N GLN A 713 -7.11 17.10 16.21
CA GLN A 713 -8.29 17.59 16.90
C GLN A 713 -9.53 17.19 16.08
N SER A 714 -10.48 16.49 16.69
CA SER A 714 -11.86 16.42 16.21
C SER A 714 -12.55 17.74 16.55
N VAL A 715 -12.99 18.48 15.55
CA VAL A 715 -13.54 19.84 15.70
C VAL A 715 -15.04 19.74 15.95
N MET A 716 -15.51 20.37 17.03
CA MET A 716 -16.94 20.42 17.37
C MET A 716 -17.71 21.28 16.37
N LEU A 717 -18.84 20.77 15.90
CA LEU A 717 -19.81 21.52 15.10
C LEU A 717 -20.60 22.44 16.02
N ILE A 718 -20.60 23.75 15.76
CA ILE A 718 -21.30 24.76 16.56
C ILE A 718 -22.12 25.60 15.59
N ASP A 719 -23.43 25.72 15.86
CA ASP A 719 -24.38 26.47 15.02
C ASP A 719 -24.34 26.07 13.53
N GLY A 720 -24.12 24.76 13.27
CA GLY A 720 -24.08 24.21 11.91
C GLY A 720 -22.77 24.47 11.15
N GLU A 721 -21.71 24.94 11.81
CA GLU A 721 -20.41 25.21 11.20
C GLU A 721 -19.22 24.70 12.03
N TYR A 722 -18.13 24.37 11.34
CA TYR A 722 -16.85 24.04 11.96
C TYR A 722 -15.95 25.26 11.99
N ARG A 723 -15.53 25.66 13.19
CA ARG A 723 -14.57 26.75 13.39
C ARG A 723 -13.14 26.24 13.22
N LEU A 724 -12.39 26.87 12.33
CA LEU A 724 -11.04 26.49 11.91
C LEU A 724 -10.03 27.61 12.19
N ASP A 725 -8.86 27.22 12.68
CA ASP A 725 -7.73 28.11 12.94
C ASP A 725 -6.75 28.10 11.77
N PHE A 726 -6.67 29.21 11.04
CA PHE A 726 -5.78 29.35 9.89
C PHE A 726 -4.30 29.18 10.23
N THR A 727 -3.86 29.47 11.46
CA THR A 727 -2.45 29.28 11.86
C THR A 727 -2.03 27.81 11.85
N ARG A 728 -3.00 26.89 11.85
CA ARG A 728 -2.80 25.43 11.85
C ARG A 728 -3.12 24.75 10.52
N MET A 729 -3.31 25.54 9.46
CA MET A 729 -3.65 25.06 8.11
C MET A 729 -2.57 25.41 7.08
N SER A 730 -1.32 25.54 7.49
CA SER A 730 -0.23 25.96 6.59
C SER A 730 0.13 24.93 5.52
N GLY A 731 -0.35 23.68 5.65
CA GLY A 731 -0.21 22.69 4.59
C GLY A 731 1.21 22.11 4.47
N PRO A 732 1.54 21.58 3.28
CA PRO A 732 2.89 21.17 2.90
C PRO A 732 3.99 22.21 3.19
N GLU A 733 3.64 23.50 3.20
CA GLU A 733 4.58 24.59 3.50
C GLU A 733 5.19 24.47 4.90
N ALA A 734 4.51 23.87 5.87
CA ALA A 734 5.05 23.65 7.21
C ALA A 734 6.09 22.52 7.28
N ILE A 735 6.08 21.61 6.30
CA ILE A 735 6.97 20.45 6.25
C ILE A 735 8.35 20.90 5.80
N TRP A 736 8.41 21.58 4.65
CA TRP A 736 9.63 21.92 3.92
C TRP A 736 10.20 23.28 4.33
N LYS A 737 10.74 23.32 5.55
CA LYS A 737 11.44 24.48 6.12
C LYS A 737 12.78 24.05 6.70
N ASN A 738 13.71 24.98 6.79
CA ASN A 738 14.98 24.75 7.50
C ASN A 738 14.70 24.66 9.00
N LYS A 739 14.79 23.44 9.54
CA LYS A 739 14.62 23.09 10.96
C LYS A 739 15.38 21.79 11.23
N ASP A 740 15.46 21.37 12.49
CA ASP A 740 16.17 20.14 12.85
C ASP A 740 15.65 18.94 12.05
N GLY A 741 16.56 18.26 11.35
CA GLY A 741 16.27 17.12 10.48
C GLY A 741 15.52 17.41 9.16
N MET A 742 15.19 18.65 8.82
CA MET A 742 14.47 18.99 7.58
C MET A 742 15.09 20.21 6.89
N ARG A 743 15.00 20.25 5.56
CA ARG A 743 15.46 21.39 4.76
C ARG A 743 14.37 21.86 3.79
N ALA A 744 14.39 23.15 3.47
CA ALA A 744 13.43 23.72 2.52
C ALA A 744 13.67 23.25 1.08
N ASN A 745 14.94 23.12 0.66
CA ASN A 745 15.32 22.70 -0.69
C ASN A 745 14.92 21.24 -1.01
N TRP A 746 14.75 20.38 -0.01
CA TRP A 746 14.28 18.99 -0.19
C TRP A 746 12.87 18.87 -0.75
N ARG A 747 12.08 19.95 -0.72
CA ARG A 747 10.78 19.98 -1.38
C ARG A 747 10.86 19.60 -2.86
N CYS A 748 11.92 20.01 -3.56
CA CYS A 748 12.08 19.74 -4.99
C CYS A 748 12.16 18.22 -5.26
N GLY A 749 12.98 17.50 -4.49
CA GLY A 749 13.04 16.04 -4.57
C GLY A 749 11.71 15.38 -4.20
N TYR A 750 11.01 15.89 -3.18
CA TYR A 750 9.71 15.34 -2.78
C TYR A 750 8.64 15.57 -3.86
N GLU A 751 8.59 16.75 -4.45
CA GLU A 751 7.72 17.06 -5.59
C GLU A 751 8.04 16.16 -6.78
N THR A 752 9.32 15.88 -7.04
CA THR A 752 9.74 14.93 -8.09
C THR A 752 9.18 13.54 -7.85
N LEU A 753 9.25 13.05 -6.61
CA LEU A 753 8.63 11.78 -6.23
C LEU A 753 7.10 11.85 -6.43
N VAL A 754 6.43 12.90 -5.95
CA VAL A 754 4.97 13.06 -6.13
C VAL A 754 4.59 13.08 -7.61
N CYS A 755 5.31 13.79 -8.47
CA CYS A 755 5.10 13.78 -9.91
C CYS A 755 5.19 12.36 -10.47
N SER A 756 6.23 11.59 -10.13
CA SER A 756 6.37 10.19 -10.59
C SER A 756 5.23 9.25 -10.15
N LEU A 757 4.51 9.59 -9.07
CA LEU A 757 3.37 8.80 -8.57
C LEU A 757 2.04 9.20 -9.21
N THR A 758 1.98 10.40 -9.78
CA THR A 758 0.75 11.06 -10.26
C THR A 758 0.70 11.20 -11.77
N GLU A 759 1.85 11.21 -12.44
CA GLU A 759 1.98 11.05 -13.87
C GLU A 759 1.52 9.64 -14.24
N ALA A 760 0.40 9.53 -14.96
CA ALA A 760 0.16 8.35 -15.76
C ALA A 760 1.34 8.28 -16.75
N LYS A 761 2.00 7.13 -16.84
CA LYS A 761 3.05 6.89 -17.83
C LYS A 761 2.50 7.35 -19.19
N GLU A 762 3.15 8.30 -19.88
CA GLU A 762 2.68 8.73 -21.19
C GLU A 762 2.55 7.51 -22.10
N MET A 763 1.35 7.26 -22.60
CA MET A 763 1.07 6.10 -23.42
C MET A 763 1.75 6.26 -24.77
N LYS A 764 2.47 5.23 -25.20
CA LYS A 764 3.05 5.18 -26.53
C LYS A 764 1.95 5.29 -27.57
N GLN A 765 2.10 6.12 -28.61
CA GLN A 765 1.10 6.31 -29.66
C GLN A 765 1.47 5.53 -30.92
N VAL A 766 0.59 4.61 -31.35
CA VAL A 766 0.84 3.72 -32.50
C VAL A 766 -0.28 3.79 -33.51
N ALA A 767 0.02 4.08 -34.78
CA ALA A 767 -0.97 4.09 -35.85
C ALA A 767 -1.09 2.73 -36.55
N LEU A 768 -2.32 2.26 -36.75
CA LEU A 768 -2.64 1.06 -37.52
C LEU A 768 -3.41 1.42 -38.79
N ILE A 769 -2.78 1.26 -39.95
CA ILE A 769 -3.30 1.74 -41.24
C ILE A 769 -3.72 0.55 -42.11
N SER A 770 -4.97 0.49 -42.57
CA SER A 770 -5.40 -0.62 -43.44
C SER A 770 -4.69 -0.64 -44.78
N CYS A 771 -4.35 -1.84 -45.26
CA CYS A 771 -3.95 -2.06 -46.64
C CYS A 771 -5.06 -1.66 -47.63
N THR A 772 -4.67 -1.34 -48.87
CA THR A 772 -5.59 -0.89 -49.93
C THR A 772 -5.53 -1.79 -51.17
N LYS A 773 -6.53 -1.67 -52.04
CA LYS A 773 -6.59 -2.45 -53.29
C LYS A 773 -5.43 -2.06 -54.22
N ASP A 774 -5.25 -0.76 -54.42
CA ASP A 774 -4.19 -0.20 -55.25
C ASP A 774 -2.83 -0.44 -54.61
N LYS A 775 -1.98 -1.19 -55.32
CA LYS A 775 -0.64 -1.56 -54.88
C LYS A 775 0.32 -1.40 -56.05
N ARG A 776 1.61 -1.22 -55.76
CA ARG A 776 2.68 -1.32 -56.77
C ARG A 776 2.76 -2.75 -57.31
N SER A 777 3.32 -2.91 -58.52
CA SER A 777 3.42 -4.21 -59.22
C SER A 777 4.65 -5.05 -58.85
N THR A 778 5.58 -4.49 -58.08
CA THR A 778 6.81 -5.14 -57.64
C THR A 778 6.87 -5.18 -56.12
N GLU A 779 7.61 -6.13 -55.55
CA GLU A 779 7.89 -6.13 -54.12
C GLU A 779 8.66 -4.86 -53.70
N CYS A 780 8.28 -4.32 -52.56
CA CYS A 780 8.92 -3.15 -51.94
C CYS A 780 8.51 -3.07 -50.47
N GLU A 781 9.06 -2.11 -49.72
CA GLU A 781 8.63 -1.87 -48.34
C GLU A 781 7.13 -1.57 -48.24
N ALA A 782 6.48 -2.01 -47.16
CA ALA A 782 5.05 -1.86 -46.95
C ALA A 782 4.58 -0.41 -47.04
N ARG A 783 5.40 0.56 -46.61
CA ARG A 783 5.09 2.01 -46.74
C ARG A 783 4.95 2.48 -48.19
N TYR A 784 5.63 1.82 -49.12
CA TYR A 784 5.59 2.14 -50.55
C TYR A 784 4.61 1.24 -51.31
N LEU A 785 4.34 0.01 -50.82
CA LEU A 785 3.49 -0.92 -51.55
C LEU A 785 2.10 -0.36 -51.83
N TYR A 786 1.49 0.32 -50.84
CA TYR A 786 0.13 0.86 -50.92
C TYR A 786 0.07 2.34 -51.34
N ASP A 787 1.21 2.93 -51.68
CA ASP A 787 1.31 4.35 -51.98
C ASP A 787 0.63 4.74 -53.29
N ALA A 788 0.26 3.78 -54.15
CA ALA A 788 -0.58 4.03 -55.31
C ALA A 788 -1.97 4.58 -54.89
N SER A 789 -2.46 4.20 -53.70
CA SER A 789 -3.75 4.65 -53.18
C SER A 789 -3.65 6.01 -52.47
N ALA A 790 -4.47 6.97 -52.90
CA ALA A 790 -4.55 8.29 -52.26
C ALA A 790 -4.98 8.24 -50.79
N LEU A 791 -5.89 7.31 -50.44
CA LEU A 791 -6.37 7.13 -49.08
C LEU A 791 -5.23 6.72 -48.14
N PHE A 792 -4.45 5.70 -48.52
CA PHE A 792 -3.28 5.25 -47.78
C PHE A 792 -2.25 6.37 -47.59
N ARG A 793 -1.91 7.12 -48.66
CA ARG A 793 -0.95 8.24 -48.56
C ARG A 793 -1.40 9.29 -47.54
N LYS A 794 -2.69 9.66 -47.54
CA LYS A 794 -3.24 10.64 -46.58
C LYS A 794 -3.30 10.10 -45.16
N ALA A 795 -3.70 8.83 -44.98
CA ALA A 795 -3.72 8.19 -43.67
C ALA A 795 -2.32 8.09 -43.07
N TYR A 796 -1.33 7.71 -43.88
CA TYR A 796 0.06 7.64 -43.45
C TYR A 796 0.64 9.02 -43.14
N ALA A 797 0.36 10.03 -43.97
CA ALA A 797 0.76 11.41 -43.68
C ALA A 797 0.17 11.94 -42.37
N TYR A 798 -1.09 11.60 -42.05
CA TYR A 798 -1.67 11.93 -40.75
C TYR A 798 -0.99 11.17 -39.61
N ALA A 799 -0.79 9.86 -39.75
CA ALA A 799 -0.13 9.03 -38.75
C ALA A 799 1.27 9.54 -38.36
N GLN A 800 2.07 9.94 -39.36
CA GLN A 800 3.42 10.50 -39.13
C GLN A 800 3.43 11.80 -38.30
N LEU A 801 2.30 12.50 -38.18
CA LEU A 801 2.20 13.74 -37.40
C LEU A 801 1.72 13.51 -35.95
N VAL A 802 1.15 12.36 -35.64
CA VAL A 802 0.41 12.14 -34.38
C VAL A 802 0.74 10.84 -33.67
N THR A 803 1.74 10.09 -34.14
CA THR A 803 2.16 8.81 -33.52
C THR A 803 3.67 8.65 -33.53
N ASP A 804 4.17 7.87 -32.57
CA ASP A 804 5.58 7.50 -32.46
C ASP A 804 5.95 6.46 -33.54
N GLU A 805 5.04 5.53 -33.81
CA GLU A 805 5.21 4.45 -34.78
C GLU A 805 3.95 4.22 -35.61
N SER A 806 4.12 3.66 -36.81
CA SER A 806 3.02 3.30 -37.70
C SER A 806 3.22 1.91 -38.30
N TYR A 807 2.13 1.17 -38.47
CA TYR A 807 2.10 -0.18 -39.03
C TYR A 807 0.98 -0.33 -40.06
N VAL A 808 1.13 -1.27 -40.98
CA VAL A 808 0.09 -1.65 -41.93
C VAL A 808 -0.69 -2.85 -41.42
N LEU A 809 -2.02 -2.75 -41.40
CA LEU A 809 -2.94 -3.88 -41.25
C LEU A 809 -3.19 -4.52 -42.63
N SER A 810 -2.41 -5.55 -42.93
CA SER A 810 -2.47 -6.38 -44.14
C SER A 810 -3.52 -7.48 -44.02
N ALA A 811 -4.37 -7.63 -45.04
CA ALA A 811 -5.35 -8.72 -45.08
C ALA A 811 -4.69 -10.11 -45.08
N LYS A 812 -3.51 -10.23 -45.71
CA LYS A 812 -2.74 -11.47 -45.83
C LYS A 812 -1.79 -11.69 -44.66
N TYR A 813 -1.02 -10.66 -44.31
CA TYR A 813 0.13 -10.78 -43.39
C TYR A 813 -0.17 -10.34 -41.95
N GLY A 814 -1.33 -9.73 -41.69
CA GLY A 814 -1.65 -9.16 -40.38
C GLY A 814 -0.94 -7.83 -40.15
N LEU A 815 -0.26 -7.66 -39.01
CA LEU A 815 0.48 -6.47 -38.63
C LEU A 815 1.88 -6.43 -39.28
N VAL A 816 2.11 -5.47 -40.17
CA VAL A 816 3.36 -5.34 -40.93
C VAL A 816 4.05 -4.01 -40.62
N GLU A 817 5.35 -4.04 -40.37
CA GLU A 817 6.15 -2.81 -40.19
C GLU A 817 6.28 -2.05 -41.49
N MET A 818 6.35 -0.71 -41.41
CA MET A 818 6.45 0.15 -42.58
C MET A 818 7.67 -0.14 -43.48
N SER A 819 8.75 -0.66 -42.89
CA SER A 819 10.00 -1.04 -43.58
C SER A 819 10.03 -2.47 -44.12
N THR A 820 9.05 -3.34 -43.77
CA THR A 820 9.08 -4.74 -44.23
C THR A 820 8.85 -4.83 -45.73
N VAL A 821 9.74 -5.49 -46.47
CA VAL A 821 9.57 -5.76 -47.90
C VAL A 821 8.52 -6.86 -48.09
N ILE A 822 7.45 -6.55 -48.83
CA ILE A 822 6.37 -7.48 -49.12
C ILE A 822 5.99 -7.42 -50.62
N ALA A 823 5.69 -8.58 -51.19
CA ALA A 823 5.21 -8.71 -52.56
C ALA A 823 3.72 -8.30 -52.69
N PRO A 824 3.27 -7.77 -53.84
CA PRO A 824 1.87 -7.50 -54.08
C PRO A 824 1.03 -8.79 -53.99
N TYR A 825 -0.18 -8.68 -53.47
CA TYR A 825 -1.10 -9.80 -53.29
C TYR A 825 -2.56 -9.35 -53.49
N ASP A 826 -3.42 -10.32 -53.81
CA ASP A 826 -4.85 -10.12 -54.00
C ASP A 826 -5.65 -10.85 -52.92
N GLU A 827 -5.69 -10.24 -51.72
CA GLU A 827 -6.46 -10.73 -50.58
C GLU A 827 -7.16 -9.55 -49.89
N THR A 828 -8.40 -9.76 -49.44
CA THR A 828 -9.20 -8.75 -48.76
C THR A 828 -10.01 -9.36 -47.62
N LEU A 829 -10.22 -8.60 -46.55
CA LEU A 829 -11.14 -9.00 -45.47
C LEU A 829 -12.61 -8.77 -45.84
N ASN A 830 -12.90 -8.00 -46.89
CA ASN A 830 -14.27 -7.66 -47.26
C ASN A 830 -15.08 -8.85 -47.78
N THR A 831 -14.40 -9.85 -48.36
CA THR A 831 -15.01 -11.09 -48.86
C THR A 831 -15.01 -12.23 -47.83
N LYS A 832 -14.33 -12.05 -46.70
CA LYS A 832 -14.22 -13.06 -45.64
C LYS A 832 -15.47 -13.08 -44.75
N SER A 833 -15.82 -14.28 -44.28
CA SER A 833 -16.86 -14.47 -43.27
C SER A 833 -16.48 -13.85 -41.93
N SER A 834 -17.47 -13.62 -41.06
CA SER A 834 -17.22 -13.11 -39.70
C SER A 834 -16.21 -13.98 -38.93
N LYS A 835 -16.32 -15.31 -39.05
CA LYS A 835 -15.39 -16.26 -38.42
C LYS A 835 -13.95 -16.09 -38.91
N GLU A 836 -13.75 -15.87 -40.22
CA GLU A 836 -12.43 -15.66 -40.80
C GLU A 836 -11.85 -14.28 -40.46
N CYS A 837 -12.68 -13.24 -40.39
CA CYS A 837 -12.28 -11.93 -39.88
C CYS A 837 -11.83 -12.02 -38.42
N MET A 838 -12.54 -12.76 -37.57
CA MET A 838 -12.13 -12.99 -36.18
C MET A 838 -10.83 -13.79 -36.08
N ALA A 839 -10.66 -14.82 -36.90
CA ALA A 839 -9.40 -15.57 -36.95
C ALA A 839 -8.23 -14.69 -37.41
N TRP A 840 -8.46 -13.77 -38.35
CA TRP A 840 -7.48 -12.76 -38.73
C TRP A 840 -7.18 -11.79 -37.56
N GLY A 841 -8.22 -11.32 -36.86
CA GLY A 841 -8.10 -10.43 -35.71
C GLY A 841 -7.26 -11.02 -34.58
N ASN A 842 -7.51 -12.27 -34.21
CA ASN A 842 -6.75 -12.97 -33.16
C ASN A 842 -5.26 -13.04 -33.49
N ARG A 843 -4.91 -13.39 -34.74
CA ARG A 843 -3.50 -13.42 -35.18
C ARG A 843 -2.85 -12.04 -35.13
N VAL A 844 -3.58 -10.99 -35.51
CA VAL A 844 -3.08 -9.62 -35.43
C VAL A 844 -2.89 -9.20 -33.98
N MET A 845 -3.80 -9.59 -33.08
CA MET A 845 -3.65 -9.31 -31.65
C MET A 845 -2.46 -10.03 -31.02
N GLU A 846 -2.14 -11.26 -31.45
CA GLU A 846 -0.90 -11.94 -31.06
C GLU A 846 0.34 -11.15 -31.51
N GLN A 847 0.34 -10.63 -32.75
CA GLN A 847 1.44 -9.80 -33.28
C GLN A 847 1.55 -8.44 -32.56
N ILE A 848 0.42 -7.83 -32.17
CA ILE A 848 0.39 -6.61 -31.37
C ILE A 848 0.94 -6.88 -29.96
N GLY A 849 0.43 -7.91 -29.28
CA GLY A 849 0.85 -8.25 -27.91
C GLY A 849 2.31 -8.70 -27.80
N ALA A 850 2.89 -9.24 -28.88
CA ALA A 850 4.33 -9.53 -28.94
C ALA A 850 5.21 -8.29 -29.04
N ARG A 851 4.66 -7.12 -29.43
CA ARG A 851 5.40 -5.88 -29.72
C ARG A 851 5.10 -4.76 -28.74
N PHE A 852 3.89 -4.73 -28.19
CA PHE A 852 3.39 -3.62 -27.41
C PHE A 852 2.80 -4.11 -26.09
N ASP A 853 3.06 -3.34 -25.04
CA ASP A 853 2.24 -3.36 -23.83
C ASP A 853 0.95 -2.61 -24.15
N ILE A 854 -0.12 -3.36 -24.44
CA ILE A 854 -1.42 -2.84 -24.87
C ILE A 854 -1.99 -1.88 -23.82
N SER A 855 -1.78 -2.16 -22.54
CA SER A 855 -2.28 -1.34 -21.42
C SER A 855 -1.62 0.04 -21.31
N ASN A 856 -0.45 0.20 -21.92
CA ASN A 856 0.31 1.45 -21.94
C ASN A 856 0.52 1.99 -23.37
N THR A 857 -0.32 1.59 -24.33
CA THR A 857 -0.22 2.01 -25.74
C THR A 857 -1.58 2.52 -26.24
N GLU A 858 -1.61 3.74 -26.77
CA GLU A 858 -2.78 4.30 -27.45
C GLU A 858 -2.72 4.03 -28.96
N PHE A 859 -3.67 3.27 -29.48
CA PHE A 859 -3.73 2.89 -30.90
C PHE A 859 -4.61 3.84 -31.71
N ILE A 860 -4.08 4.41 -32.78
CA ILE A 860 -4.85 5.22 -33.73
C ILE A 860 -5.22 4.37 -34.95
N LEU A 861 -6.50 4.01 -35.03
CA LEU A 861 -7.02 3.09 -36.04
C LEU A 861 -7.47 3.85 -37.29
N LEU A 862 -6.67 3.74 -38.36
CA LEU A 862 -6.90 4.37 -39.67
C LEU A 862 -7.31 3.29 -40.68
N ALA A 863 -8.42 2.64 -40.40
CA ALA A 863 -8.89 1.47 -41.13
C ALA A 863 -10.42 1.44 -41.32
N GLY A 864 -10.90 0.50 -42.13
CA GLY A 864 -12.33 0.19 -42.27
C GLY A 864 -12.85 -0.71 -41.13
N GLU A 865 -14.16 -0.71 -40.91
CA GLU A 865 -14.80 -1.47 -39.81
C GLU A 865 -14.44 -2.97 -39.82
N LYS A 866 -14.30 -3.56 -41.02
CA LYS A 866 -13.89 -4.97 -41.18
C LYS A 866 -12.51 -5.31 -40.60
N TYR A 867 -11.62 -4.32 -40.52
CA TYR A 867 -10.30 -4.45 -39.91
C TYR A 867 -10.32 -4.07 -38.43
N ILE A 868 -11.17 -3.13 -38.04
CA ILE A 868 -11.24 -2.60 -36.67
C ILE A 868 -12.02 -3.53 -35.75
N ALA A 869 -13.20 -4.00 -36.17
CA ALA A 869 -14.11 -4.78 -35.33
C ALA A 869 -13.46 -6.02 -34.68
N PRO A 870 -12.58 -6.79 -35.36
CA PRO A 870 -11.90 -7.93 -34.73
C PRO A 870 -10.81 -7.55 -33.71
N LEU A 871 -10.32 -6.30 -33.73
CA LEU A 871 -9.23 -5.82 -32.87
C LEU A 871 -9.76 -5.02 -31.69
N LEU A 872 -10.84 -4.26 -31.90
CA LEU A 872 -11.40 -3.31 -30.95
C LEU A 872 -11.67 -3.89 -29.54
N PRO A 873 -12.14 -5.15 -29.39
CA PRO A 873 -12.36 -5.75 -28.06
C PRO A 873 -11.08 -5.96 -27.23
N TYR A 874 -9.90 -5.84 -27.85
CA TYR A 874 -8.62 -6.18 -27.25
C TYR A 874 -7.66 -4.98 -27.14
N LEU A 875 -8.09 -3.77 -27.51
CA LEU A 875 -7.28 -2.56 -27.46
C LEU A 875 -7.82 -1.63 -26.38
N ASP A 876 -7.12 -1.56 -25.23
CA ASP A 876 -7.52 -0.80 -24.05
C ASP A 876 -7.70 0.70 -24.35
N HIS A 877 -6.81 1.25 -25.18
CA HIS A 877 -6.79 2.65 -25.55
C HIS A 877 -6.72 2.80 -27.07
N CYS A 878 -7.80 3.26 -27.70
CA CYS A 878 -7.79 3.52 -29.13
C CYS A 878 -8.62 4.72 -29.57
N LYS A 879 -8.18 5.35 -30.67
CA LYS A 879 -8.88 6.42 -31.37
C LYS A 879 -9.25 5.94 -32.77
N GLN A 880 -10.46 6.28 -33.21
CA GLN A 880 -10.96 5.94 -34.56
C GLN A 880 -11.33 7.23 -35.33
N PRO A 881 -10.35 7.98 -35.87
CA PRO A 881 -10.59 9.29 -36.50
C PRO A 881 -11.53 9.23 -37.72
N LEU A 882 -11.71 8.05 -38.31
CA LEU A 882 -12.52 7.81 -39.51
C LEU A 882 -13.81 7.02 -39.22
N LYS A 883 -14.18 6.83 -37.95
CA LYS A 883 -15.35 6.03 -37.54
C LYS A 883 -16.64 6.59 -38.16
N GLY A 884 -17.47 5.70 -38.70
CA GLY A 884 -18.77 6.05 -39.30
C GLY A 884 -18.70 6.84 -40.62
N LEU A 885 -17.50 7.22 -41.09
CA LEU A 885 -17.38 7.98 -42.34
C LEU A 885 -17.41 7.06 -43.56
N PRO A 886 -18.23 7.40 -44.59
CA PRO A 886 -18.23 6.67 -45.85
C PRO A 886 -16.90 6.90 -46.59
N MET A 887 -16.51 5.94 -47.44
CA MET A 887 -15.17 5.92 -48.08
C MET A 887 -14.81 7.23 -48.79
N GLY A 888 -15.76 7.85 -49.50
CA GLY A 888 -15.53 9.11 -50.22
C GLY A 888 -15.23 10.32 -49.32
N VAL A 889 -15.69 10.31 -48.07
CA VAL A 889 -15.51 11.43 -47.11
C VAL A 889 -14.24 11.28 -46.28
N ARG A 890 -13.72 10.06 -46.14
CA ARG A 890 -12.51 9.78 -45.34
C ARG A 890 -11.29 10.57 -45.82
N MET A 891 -11.14 10.75 -47.13
CA MET A 891 -10.02 11.49 -47.70
C MET A 891 -10.07 12.98 -47.31
N GLN A 892 -11.25 13.61 -47.39
CA GLN A 892 -11.44 14.99 -46.97
C GLN A 892 -11.15 15.14 -45.47
N ARG A 893 -11.64 14.21 -44.65
CA ARG A 893 -11.37 14.22 -43.21
C ARG A 893 -9.88 14.13 -42.89
N LEU A 894 -9.13 13.28 -43.58
CA LEU A 894 -7.68 13.17 -43.40
C LEU A 894 -6.96 14.46 -43.79
N ASP A 895 -7.38 15.14 -44.86
CA ASP A 895 -6.81 16.44 -45.25
C ASP A 895 -7.04 17.52 -44.19
N GLU A 896 -8.25 17.57 -43.61
CA GLU A 896 -8.58 18.48 -42.51
C GLU A 896 -7.71 18.19 -41.28
N LEU A 897 -7.56 16.92 -40.91
CA LEU A 897 -6.75 16.49 -39.76
C LEU A 897 -5.27 16.83 -39.95
N VAL A 898 -4.71 16.58 -41.13
CA VAL A 898 -3.32 16.94 -41.46
C VAL A 898 -3.12 18.45 -41.42
N ARG A 899 -4.06 19.23 -41.98
CA ARG A 899 -3.98 20.70 -41.97
C ARG A 899 -4.05 21.25 -40.54
N GLY A 900 -4.96 20.74 -39.71
CA GLY A 900 -5.07 21.15 -38.31
C GLY A 900 -3.78 20.90 -37.53
N LYS A 901 -3.18 19.71 -37.68
CA LYS A 901 -1.93 19.39 -36.99
C LYS A 901 -0.75 20.24 -37.44
N LYS A 902 -0.63 20.55 -38.74
CA LYS A 902 0.41 21.46 -39.23
C LYS A 902 0.26 22.91 -38.75
N GLN A 903 -0.96 23.34 -38.41
CA GLN A 903 -1.20 24.66 -37.83
C GLN A 903 -0.91 24.71 -36.33
N GLU A 904 -1.05 23.59 -35.60
CA GLU A 904 -0.67 23.48 -34.18
C GLU A 904 0.86 23.40 -33.96
N SER A 905 1.62 22.99 -34.98
CA SER A 905 3.09 22.85 -34.92
C SER A 905 3.87 24.07 -35.44
N ASN A 906 3.17 25.13 -35.86
CA ASN A 906 3.73 26.44 -36.24
C ASN A 906 3.31 27.47 -35.19
#